data_AF-A0A832JNC4-F1
#
_entry.id   AF-A0A832JNC4-F1
#
_cell.length_a   1.000
_cell.length_b   1.000
_cell.length_c   1.000
_cell.angle_alpha   90.00
_cell.angle_beta   90.00
_cell.angle_gamma   90.00
#
_symmetry.space_group_name_H-M   'P 1'
#
loop_
_entity.id
_entity.type
_entity.pdbx_description
1 polymer ?
#
loop_
_entity_poly.entity_id
_entity_poly.type
_entity_poly.pdbx_seq_one_letter_code
_entity_poly.pdbx_strand_id
1 'polypeptide(L)'
;MSQLEELRSISGCGILGMLRKAGAARIRAEEALCSIECVRYRGSKYGAGFAAYKVEGVSEGLFKVKAFVRGEDALLHLKKILSEYAGGEIFELGFETQGETQFLSWTASVQAPVHSLRRAVDKANYDLISSGIKGRIYSWGRYVEVFKGVGYPADVARLYGLVERDAQADMWIAHTRQPTNSPGIYPIWSHPFSSYEWAIAHNGDISSFGANMEFMRYRGVSSFVGTDSELIVHILDYLTSIAGLPVEKASLALVNPFENTLVGAEHSALGLGEYIEFRGAWLDGPFSVVAGYCDGEDVYMLALADRSKFRPLVVGEDGARIYVASEEAEIRALSEDADVWPVKPGGVFLASMKRGIILRGREHVQVFYRKVRTSPPSRGLVIDASARSYSQINRLVREYFQSGAREVTVKNVNGHRYLGINVPPGCRLNIYGTAGNCLANFNKGGEIIVYGSAQDDVGDAMYGGRVVIHGDARDVIAQALQGGEIFVRGSVGNRAGIQMREFRDSTPFLIIGGRADDYLGEYMAGGVAMVLGIDALDLDECLVGKYVATGMVGGRIYVRGRVERWRIGLPPPKLDVLRYLKGLYLEGLIDYYTLNKLGSTKGEITLDDIRANLSSEPLRRISKLFTSKYHKDLKVEERRLGDWDLKLVTGPLRRFFTEFGLDQRLYQRILESKFTIIETAQAAAKREQNVEAEEG
;
A
#
# COMPACT_ATOMS: atom_id res chain seq x y z
N MET A 1 -26.29 -26.46 11.04
CA MET A 1 -26.31 -25.01 11.28
C MET A 1 -25.34 -24.59 12.41
N SER A 2 -24.03 -24.86 12.31
CA SER A 2 -23.03 -24.23 13.21
C SER A 2 -21.57 -24.33 12.77
N GLN A 3 -21.24 -24.88 11.59
CA GLN A 3 -19.85 -25.07 11.15
C GLN A 3 -19.53 -24.49 9.75
N LEU A 4 -20.42 -23.66 9.19
CA LEU A 4 -20.24 -23.04 7.86
C LEU A 4 -20.10 -21.51 7.91
N GLU A 5 -20.01 -20.89 9.09
CA GLU A 5 -19.90 -19.43 9.26
C GLU A 5 -18.46 -18.86 9.29
N GLU A 6 -17.43 -19.69 9.13
CA GLU A 6 -16.02 -19.25 9.21
C GLU A 6 -15.20 -19.42 7.93
N LEU A 7 -15.80 -19.22 6.76
CA LEU A 7 -15.02 -18.79 5.59
C LEU A 7 -14.79 -17.28 5.68
N ARG A 8 -13.92 -16.88 6.62
CA ARG A 8 -13.49 -15.49 6.80
C ARG A 8 -12.28 -15.24 5.90
N SER A 9 -12.41 -14.26 5.02
CA SER A 9 -11.33 -13.72 4.21
C SER A 9 -10.23 -13.17 5.09
N ILE A 10 -9.09 -13.85 5.12
CA ILE A 10 -7.87 -13.43 5.79
C ILE A 10 -7.08 -12.59 4.79
N SER A 11 -7.07 -11.27 4.94
CA SER A 11 -6.41 -10.33 4.00
C SER A 11 -5.32 -9.48 4.67
N GLY A 12 -4.30 -10.15 5.21
CA GLY A 12 -3.10 -9.49 5.76
C GLY A 12 -3.34 -8.69 7.04
N CYS A 13 -2.40 -7.85 7.46
CA CYS A 13 -2.57 -6.98 8.63
C CYS A 13 -3.24 -5.65 8.24
N GLY A 14 -3.82 -4.95 9.22
CA GLY A 14 -4.23 -3.54 9.11
C GLY A 14 -3.28 -2.64 9.88
N ILE A 15 -2.88 -1.52 9.29
CA ILE A 15 -2.00 -0.50 9.87
C ILE A 15 -2.64 0.88 9.81
N LEU A 16 -2.50 1.65 10.87
CA LEU A 16 -2.97 3.03 10.97
C LEU A 16 -1.89 3.91 11.62
N GLY A 17 -1.74 5.11 11.11
CA GLY A 17 -1.04 6.23 11.72
C GLY A 17 -1.89 7.49 11.65
N MET A 18 -1.99 8.22 12.74
CA MET A 18 -2.70 9.50 12.81
C MET A 18 -1.85 10.52 13.55
N LEU A 19 -1.48 11.59 12.87
CA LEU A 19 -0.67 12.68 13.40
C LEU A 19 -1.49 13.96 13.38
N ARG A 20 -1.59 14.67 14.50
CA ARG A 20 -2.25 15.99 14.49
C ARG A 20 -1.35 17.04 13.80
N LYS A 21 -1.97 18.05 13.21
CA LYS A 21 -1.26 19.25 12.74
C LYS A 21 -0.98 20.20 13.90
N ALA A 22 0.05 21.03 13.78
CA ALA A 22 0.34 22.07 14.75
C ALA A 22 -0.90 22.93 15.05
N GLY A 23 -1.17 23.16 16.34
CA GLY A 23 -2.35 23.92 16.80
C GLY A 23 -3.67 23.14 16.84
N ALA A 24 -3.77 21.96 16.22
CA ALA A 24 -4.95 21.11 16.36
C ALA A 24 -4.99 20.41 17.74
N ALA A 25 -6.18 20.05 18.19
CA ALA A 25 -6.36 19.27 19.42
C ALA A 25 -5.64 17.91 19.34
N ARG A 26 -5.27 17.36 20.50
CA ARG A 26 -4.76 15.99 20.58
C ARG A 26 -5.83 15.00 20.12
N ILE A 27 -5.37 13.92 19.50
CA ILE A 27 -6.23 12.86 18.98
C ILE A 27 -6.64 11.95 20.14
N ARG A 28 -7.93 11.70 20.31
CA ARG A 28 -8.45 10.80 21.34
C ARG A 28 -8.28 9.34 20.90
N ALA A 29 -8.07 8.44 21.86
CA ALA A 29 -7.93 7.00 21.61
C ALA A 29 -9.19 6.41 20.93
N GLU A 30 -10.37 6.96 21.21
CA GLU A 30 -11.63 6.59 20.55
C GLU A 30 -11.58 6.81 19.04
N GLU A 31 -10.92 7.89 18.58
CA GLU A 31 -10.79 8.19 17.15
C GLU A 31 -9.85 7.19 16.47
N ALA A 32 -8.69 6.91 17.09
CA ALA A 32 -7.77 5.90 16.59
C ALA A 32 -8.42 4.49 16.56
N LEU A 33 -9.21 4.15 17.58
CA LEU A 33 -9.97 2.91 17.64
C LEU A 33 -11.02 2.82 16.54
N CYS A 34 -11.83 3.87 16.34
CA CYS A 34 -12.85 3.94 15.31
C CYS A 34 -12.27 3.68 13.91
N SER A 35 -11.11 4.28 13.64
CA SER A 35 -10.42 4.13 12.36
C SER A 35 -9.89 2.70 12.12
N ILE A 36 -9.06 2.14 13.02
CA ILE A 36 -8.47 0.81 12.83
C ILE A 36 -9.51 -0.33 12.87
N GLU A 37 -10.64 -0.13 13.55
CA GLU A 37 -11.72 -1.12 13.59
C GLU A 37 -12.41 -1.32 12.23
N CYS A 38 -12.32 -0.34 11.32
CA CYS A 38 -12.82 -0.50 9.93
C CYS A 38 -12.14 -1.67 9.21
N VAL A 39 -10.87 -1.94 9.53
CA VAL A 39 -10.08 -3.03 8.95
C VAL A 39 -9.89 -4.19 9.92
N ARG A 40 -10.71 -4.30 10.98
CA ARG A 40 -10.67 -5.40 11.96
C ARG A 40 -10.48 -6.77 11.31
N TYR A 41 -11.20 -7.01 10.20
CA TYR A 41 -11.23 -8.29 9.49
C TYR A 41 -10.08 -8.50 8.47
N ARG A 42 -9.16 -7.54 8.31
CA ARG A 42 -7.84 -7.86 7.76
C ARG A 42 -7.14 -8.84 8.67
N GLY A 43 -7.04 -8.45 9.95
CA GLY A 43 -6.39 -9.22 10.99
C GLY A 43 -7.29 -10.29 11.63
N SER A 44 -6.76 -10.84 12.72
CA SER A 44 -7.34 -11.92 13.50
C SER A 44 -7.34 -11.57 14.99
N LYS A 45 -7.96 -12.43 15.80
CA LYS A 45 -7.93 -12.33 17.26
C LYS A 45 -6.53 -12.52 17.88
N TYR A 46 -5.49 -12.76 17.09
CA TYR A 46 -4.14 -13.13 17.57
C TYR A 46 -3.20 -11.94 17.82
N GLY A 47 -3.70 -10.71 17.75
CA GLY A 47 -2.93 -9.55 18.21
C GLY A 47 -3.41 -8.22 17.65
N ALA A 48 -3.41 -7.22 18.52
CA ALA A 48 -3.63 -5.83 18.15
C ALA A 48 -2.86 -4.92 19.11
N GLY A 49 -2.83 -3.64 18.80
CA GLY A 49 -2.27 -2.66 19.71
C GLY A 49 -2.22 -1.26 19.16
N PHE A 50 -1.73 -0.37 20.02
CA PHE A 50 -1.63 1.05 19.84
C PHE A 50 -0.25 1.53 20.32
N ALA A 51 0.31 2.55 19.68
CA ALA A 51 1.39 3.35 20.22
C ALA A 51 0.93 4.81 20.27
N ALA A 52 1.15 5.46 21.40
CA ALA A 52 0.77 6.85 21.64
C ALA A 52 2.02 7.71 21.84
N TYR A 53 2.02 8.88 21.20
CA TYR A 53 3.09 9.87 21.35
C TYR A 53 2.60 11.12 22.05
N LYS A 54 3.37 11.59 23.04
CA LYS A 54 3.14 12.86 23.74
C LYS A 54 4.46 13.60 23.90
N VAL A 55 4.55 14.82 23.36
CA VAL A 55 5.78 15.64 23.47
C VAL A 55 5.89 16.33 24.83
N GLU A 56 4.76 16.71 25.42
CA GLU A 56 4.74 17.48 26.68
C GLU A 56 4.76 16.60 27.93
N GLY A 57 5.26 17.16 29.04
CA GLY A 57 5.21 16.53 30.36
C GLY A 57 6.32 15.51 30.63
N VAL A 58 7.39 15.55 29.83
CA VAL A 58 8.53 14.63 29.93
C VAL A 58 9.69 15.28 30.69
N SER A 59 10.27 14.54 31.64
CA SER A 59 11.47 14.94 32.37
C SER A 59 12.73 14.37 31.71
N GLU A 60 13.80 15.14 31.70
CA GLU A 60 15.08 14.70 31.11
C GLU A 60 15.66 13.49 31.85
N GLY A 61 16.05 12.46 31.09
CA GLY A 61 16.61 11.22 31.63
C GLY A 61 15.60 10.27 32.29
N LEU A 62 14.30 10.61 32.30
CA LEU A 62 13.23 9.76 32.82
C LEU A 62 12.53 9.01 31.68
N PHE A 63 12.64 7.68 31.67
CA PHE A 63 12.07 6.83 30.64
C PHE A 63 10.92 6.00 31.17
N LYS A 64 9.82 5.90 30.42
CA LYS A 64 8.74 4.97 30.74
C LYS A 64 9.07 3.61 30.15
N VAL A 65 9.13 2.58 30.99
CA VAL A 65 9.45 1.20 30.61
C VAL A 65 8.23 0.33 30.87
N LYS A 66 7.84 -0.46 29.86
CA LYS A 66 6.77 -1.45 29.96
C LYS A 66 7.25 -2.83 29.57
N ALA A 67 6.90 -3.82 30.38
CA ALA A 67 7.28 -5.21 30.16
C ALA A 67 6.10 -6.15 30.36
N PHE A 68 6.01 -7.15 29.50
CA PHE A 68 5.23 -8.34 29.80
C PHE A 68 6.04 -9.22 30.74
N VAL A 69 5.45 -9.65 31.85
CA VAL A 69 6.07 -10.59 32.79
C VAL A 69 5.14 -11.75 33.12
N ARG A 70 5.72 -12.94 33.28
CA ARG A 70 5.02 -14.17 33.67
C ARG A 70 5.50 -14.59 35.07
N GLY A 71 4.73 -14.21 36.08
CA GLY A 71 5.02 -14.51 37.49
C GLY A 71 5.99 -13.54 38.15
N GLU A 72 6.10 -13.65 39.47
CA GLU A 72 6.87 -12.73 40.32
C GLU A 72 8.39 -12.86 40.10
N ASP A 73 8.91 -14.06 39.89
CA ASP A 73 10.34 -14.29 39.63
C ASP A 73 10.85 -13.53 38.40
N ALA A 74 10.05 -13.50 37.33
CA ALA A 74 10.39 -12.78 36.10
C ALA A 74 10.45 -11.27 36.34
N LEU A 75 9.54 -10.75 37.17
CA LEU A 75 9.51 -9.34 37.54
C LEU A 75 10.70 -8.97 38.43
N LEU A 76 11.03 -9.78 39.43
CA LEU A 76 12.19 -9.56 40.30
C LEU A 76 13.50 -9.57 39.49
N HIS A 77 13.64 -10.51 38.57
CA HIS A 77 14.80 -10.58 37.67
C HIS A 77 14.91 -9.34 36.77
N LEU A 78 13.79 -8.90 36.18
CA LEU A 78 13.73 -7.68 35.38
C LEU A 78 14.16 -6.45 36.19
N LYS A 79 13.61 -6.26 37.39
CA LYS A 79 13.94 -5.14 38.28
C LYS A 79 15.43 -5.14 38.64
N LYS A 80 15.99 -6.31 38.97
CA LYS A 80 17.42 -6.47 39.25
C LYS A 80 18.29 -6.00 38.08
N ILE A 81 18.00 -6.46 36.86
CA ILE A 81 18.76 -6.04 35.67
C ILE A 81 18.67 -4.54 35.45
N LEU A 82 17.47 -3.95 35.55
CA LEU A 82 17.30 -2.51 35.38
C LEU A 82 18.11 -1.72 36.41
N SER A 83 18.08 -2.11 37.69
CA SER A 83 18.87 -1.45 38.73
C SER A 83 20.38 -1.60 38.52
N GLU A 84 20.87 -2.80 38.20
CA GLU A 84 22.31 -3.08 38.05
C GLU A 84 22.91 -2.48 36.77
N TYR A 85 22.19 -2.55 35.64
CA TYR A 85 22.72 -2.19 34.32
C TYR A 85 22.33 -0.78 33.86
N ALA A 86 21.14 -0.28 34.23
CA ALA A 86 20.76 1.09 33.91
C ALA A 86 21.43 2.09 34.85
N GLY A 87 21.74 1.67 36.08
CA GLY A 87 22.49 2.45 37.07
C GLY A 87 21.73 3.65 37.64
N GLY A 88 20.39 3.59 37.65
CA GLY A 88 19.56 4.66 38.19
C GLY A 88 18.24 4.18 38.79
N GLU A 89 17.39 5.11 39.21
CA GLU A 89 16.24 4.84 40.06
C GLU A 89 15.03 4.33 39.28
N ILE A 90 14.29 3.38 39.87
CA ILE A 90 13.07 2.80 39.31
C ILE A 90 11.88 3.25 40.16
N PHE A 91 10.94 3.94 39.54
CA PHE A 91 9.67 4.37 40.13
C PHE A 91 8.54 3.49 39.57
N GLU A 92 8.10 2.53 40.36
CA GLU A 92 7.09 1.57 39.94
C GLU A 92 5.70 2.21 39.83
N LEU A 93 5.05 1.99 38.67
CA LEU A 93 3.67 2.45 38.41
C LEU A 93 2.64 1.31 38.52
N GLY A 94 3.12 0.05 38.56
CA GLY A 94 2.31 -1.14 38.77
C GLY A 94 1.93 -1.85 37.46
N PHE A 95 0.84 -2.61 37.50
CA PHE A 95 0.33 -3.35 36.34
C PHE A 95 -0.79 -2.58 35.64
N GLU A 96 -0.67 -2.42 34.32
CA GLU A 96 -1.69 -1.76 33.49
C GLU A 96 -2.84 -2.71 33.10
N THR A 97 -2.56 -4.01 33.05
CA THR A 97 -3.52 -5.05 32.69
C THR A 97 -3.86 -5.92 33.89
N GLN A 98 -5.12 -6.38 33.99
CA GLN A 98 -5.60 -7.24 35.07
C GLN A 98 -6.19 -8.56 34.54
N GLY A 99 -6.24 -9.60 35.37
CA GLY A 99 -6.89 -10.89 35.09
C GLY A 99 -5.93 -12.08 35.01
N GLU A 100 -6.47 -13.27 34.72
CA GLU A 100 -5.72 -14.53 34.54
C GLU A 100 -5.04 -14.62 33.16
N THR A 101 -4.37 -13.54 32.71
CA THR A 101 -3.55 -13.61 31.50
C THR A 101 -2.18 -14.19 31.86
N GLN A 102 -1.63 -15.03 30.96
CA GLN A 102 -0.32 -15.63 31.18
C GLN A 102 0.82 -14.61 31.28
N PHE A 103 0.65 -13.43 30.66
CA PHE A 103 1.55 -12.31 30.76
C PHE A 103 0.77 -11.07 31.20
N LEU A 104 1.27 -10.39 32.22
CA LEU A 104 0.75 -9.11 32.69
C LEU A 104 1.68 -7.99 32.21
N SER A 105 1.12 -6.85 31.83
CA SER A 105 1.88 -5.65 31.48
C SER A 105 2.23 -4.86 32.74
N TRP A 106 3.49 -4.90 33.11
CA TRP A 106 4.10 -4.11 34.17
C TRP A 106 4.69 -2.81 33.61
N THR A 107 4.57 -1.72 34.36
CA THR A 107 5.05 -0.39 33.97
C THR A 107 5.81 0.31 35.10
N ALA A 108 6.90 0.99 34.76
CA ALA A 108 7.67 1.85 35.66
C ALA A 108 8.28 3.04 34.91
N SER A 109 8.63 4.09 35.66
CA SER A 109 9.53 5.13 35.18
C SER A 109 10.95 4.83 35.67
N VAL A 110 11.95 4.94 34.79
CA VAL A 110 13.34 4.63 35.08
C VAL A 110 14.19 5.87 34.77
N GLN A 111 14.81 6.44 35.81
CA GLN A 111 15.76 7.54 35.65
C GLN A 111 17.13 6.93 35.37
N ALA A 112 17.68 7.09 34.16
CA ALA A 112 18.98 6.52 33.82
C ALA A 112 19.60 7.21 32.59
N PRO A 113 20.93 7.12 32.38
CA PRO A 113 21.52 7.47 31.08
C PRO A 113 20.97 6.56 29.98
N VAL A 114 20.60 7.12 28.83
CA VAL A 114 19.98 6.39 27.70
C VAL A 114 20.80 5.18 27.24
N HIS A 115 22.13 5.31 27.16
CA HIS A 115 23.00 4.21 26.74
C HIS A 115 23.02 3.06 27.76
N SER A 116 22.94 3.36 29.05
CA SER A 116 22.88 2.35 30.11
C SER A 116 21.53 1.63 30.10
N LEU A 117 20.43 2.38 30.00
CA LEU A 117 19.09 1.80 29.90
C LEU A 117 18.94 0.90 28.66
N ARG A 118 19.45 1.34 27.51
CA ARG A 118 19.46 0.54 26.27
C ARG A 118 20.13 -0.83 26.45
N ARG A 119 21.30 -0.87 27.10
CA ARG A 119 21.99 -2.13 27.42
C ARG A 119 21.19 -2.98 28.40
N ALA A 120 20.61 -2.36 29.43
CA ALA A 120 19.76 -3.05 30.39
C ALA A 120 18.54 -3.69 29.72
N VAL A 121 17.92 -2.99 28.76
CA VAL A 121 16.77 -3.48 27.99
C VAL A 121 17.14 -4.70 27.14
N ASP A 122 18.24 -4.62 26.38
CA ASP A 122 18.70 -5.76 25.55
C ASP A 122 19.04 -6.98 26.42
N LYS A 123 19.77 -6.78 27.53
CA LYS A 123 20.10 -7.85 28.49
C LYS A 123 18.86 -8.47 29.13
N ALA A 124 17.92 -7.65 29.59
CA ALA A 124 16.67 -8.12 30.20
C ALA A 124 15.86 -8.95 29.19
N ASN A 125 15.73 -8.47 27.95
CA ASN A 125 15.03 -9.19 26.90
C ASN A 125 15.73 -10.50 26.54
N TYR A 126 17.07 -10.54 26.49
CA TYR A 126 17.84 -11.76 26.24
C TYR A 126 17.58 -12.81 27.34
N ASP A 127 17.69 -12.42 28.61
CA ASP A 127 17.55 -13.34 29.75
C ASP A 127 16.12 -13.88 29.87
N LEU A 128 15.12 -13.01 29.70
CA LEU A 128 13.72 -13.38 29.85
C LEU A 128 13.22 -14.30 28.72
N ILE A 129 13.87 -14.27 27.55
CA ILE A 129 13.52 -15.14 26.40
C ILE A 129 14.32 -16.45 26.43
N SER A 130 15.63 -16.39 26.67
CA SER A 130 16.54 -17.55 26.57
C SER A 130 16.20 -18.70 27.52
N SER A 131 15.58 -18.39 28.68
CA SER A 131 15.20 -19.37 29.70
C SER A 131 13.74 -19.84 29.59
N GLY A 132 13.15 -19.77 28.39
CA GLY A 132 11.75 -20.12 28.13
C GLY A 132 10.80 -18.96 28.43
N ILE A 133 10.62 -18.06 27.44
CA ILE A 133 9.71 -16.90 27.40
C ILE A 133 9.00 -16.60 28.74
N LYS A 134 9.73 -15.94 29.65
CA LYS A 134 9.26 -15.51 30.98
C LYS A 134 8.79 -14.06 30.99
N GLY A 135 9.18 -13.28 29.98
CA GLY A 135 8.79 -11.89 29.85
C GLY A 135 9.52 -11.19 28.71
N ARG A 136 9.23 -9.91 28.53
CA ARG A 136 9.87 -9.03 27.56
C ARG A 136 9.51 -7.57 27.82
N ILE A 137 10.52 -6.69 27.90
CA ILE A 137 10.34 -5.24 27.72
C ILE A 137 9.94 -5.00 26.27
N TYR A 138 8.72 -4.48 26.09
CA TYR A 138 8.15 -4.27 24.78
C TYR A 138 7.95 -2.79 24.44
N SER A 139 8.06 -1.89 25.42
CA SER A 139 8.00 -0.44 25.28
C SER A 139 9.04 0.20 26.18
N TRP A 140 9.85 1.10 25.64
CA TRP A 140 10.68 1.99 26.44
C TRP A 140 10.99 3.27 25.67
N GLY A 141 10.91 4.42 26.32
CA GLY A 141 11.12 5.72 25.68
C GLY A 141 10.64 6.85 26.58
N ARG A 142 10.80 8.09 26.12
CA ARG A 142 10.31 9.28 26.83
C ARG A 142 8.94 9.70 26.34
N TYR A 143 8.75 9.68 25.03
CA TYR A 143 7.58 10.26 24.38
C TYR A 143 6.59 9.21 23.88
N VAL A 144 7.02 7.94 23.83
CA VAL A 144 6.24 6.84 23.26
C VAL A 144 5.79 5.85 24.32
N GLU A 145 4.52 5.45 24.22
CA GLU A 145 3.95 4.36 25.00
C GLU A 145 3.25 3.36 24.09
N VAL A 146 3.59 2.08 24.21
CA VAL A 146 2.89 1.00 23.49
C VAL A 146 1.88 0.29 24.40
N PHE A 147 0.72 0.00 23.84
CA PHE A 147 -0.38 -0.75 24.44
C PHE A 147 -0.74 -1.88 23.49
N LYS A 148 -0.38 -3.12 23.79
CA LYS A 148 -0.57 -4.23 22.85
C LYS A 148 -1.01 -5.49 23.55
N GLY A 149 -1.74 -6.34 22.85
CA GLY A 149 -2.35 -7.50 23.48
C GLY A 149 -2.91 -8.50 22.47
N VAL A 150 -3.33 -9.65 22.98
CA VAL A 150 -4.08 -10.65 22.21
C VAL A 150 -5.54 -10.21 22.16
N GLY A 151 -6.11 -10.19 20.97
CA GLY A 151 -7.48 -9.72 20.72
C GLY A 151 -7.55 -8.83 19.49
N TYR A 152 -8.74 -8.29 19.23
CA TYR A 152 -8.94 -7.24 18.24
C TYR A 152 -8.64 -5.86 18.83
N PRO A 153 -8.52 -4.79 18.02
CA PRO A 153 -8.20 -3.46 18.51
C PRO A 153 -9.09 -2.99 19.67
N ALA A 154 -10.41 -3.19 19.61
CA ALA A 154 -11.31 -2.83 20.70
C ALA A 154 -11.08 -3.62 22.00
N ASP A 155 -10.65 -4.89 21.91
CA ASP A 155 -10.34 -5.69 23.10
C ASP A 155 -9.09 -5.17 23.79
N VAL A 156 -8.07 -4.79 23.01
CA VAL A 156 -6.83 -4.20 23.53
C VAL A 156 -7.07 -2.79 24.07
N ALA A 157 -7.89 -1.98 23.41
CA ALA A 157 -8.26 -0.65 23.92
C ALA A 157 -8.96 -0.75 25.28
N ARG A 158 -9.88 -1.72 25.44
CA ARG A 158 -10.56 -2.00 26.73
C ARG A 158 -9.59 -2.55 27.77
N LEU A 159 -8.68 -3.46 27.38
CA LEU A 159 -7.69 -4.07 28.27
C LEU A 159 -6.83 -3.01 28.99
N TYR A 160 -6.50 -1.91 28.30
CA TYR A 160 -5.73 -0.80 28.84
C TYR A 160 -6.59 0.40 29.29
N GLY A 161 -7.92 0.32 29.15
CA GLY A 161 -8.86 1.40 29.50
C GLY A 161 -8.63 2.69 28.70
N LEU A 162 -8.19 2.59 27.44
CA LEU A 162 -7.76 3.76 26.66
C LEU A 162 -8.90 4.74 26.39
N VAL A 163 -10.11 4.23 26.11
CA VAL A 163 -11.29 5.05 25.81
C VAL A 163 -11.91 5.57 27.10
N GLU A 164 -12.05 4.71 28.11
CA GLU A 164 -12.68 5.03 29.39
C GLU A 164 -11.93 6.11 30.16
N ARG A 165 -10.62 6.24 29.94
CA ARG A 165 -9.76 7.27 30.57
C ARG A 165 -9.55 8.51 29.70
N ASP A 166 -10.25 8.62 28.57
CA ASP A 166 -10.06 9.66 27.55
C ASP A 166 -8.57 9.86 27.20
N ALA A 167 -7.87 8.76 26.88
CA ALA A 167 -6.46 8.87 26.52
C ALA A 167 -6.31 9.68 25.22
N GLN A 168 -5.45 10.69 25.23
CA GLN A 168 -5.18 11.55 24.08
C GLN A 168 -3.70 11.51 23.71
N ALA A 169 -3.34 11.73 22.44
CA ALA A 169 -1.95 11.77 22.00
C ALA A 169 -1.75 12.77 20.86
N ASP A 170 -0.50 13.22 20.67
CA ASP A 170 -0.10 14.01 19.49
C ASP A 170 -0.09 13.13 18.22
N MET A 171 0.23 11.84 18.39
CA MET A 171 0.15 10.83 17.33
C MET A 171 -0.27 9.48 17.89
N TRP A 172 -1.04 8.74 17.10
CA TRP A 172 -1.36 7.33 17.33
C TRP A 172 -0.84 6.47 16.18
N ILE A 173 -0.32 5.29 16.51
CA ILE A 173 -0.16 4.17 15.58
C ILE A 173 -1.06 3.06 16.07
N ALA A 174 -1.81 2.39 15.20
CA ALA A 174 -2.63 1.25 15.56
C ALA A 174 -2.45 0.09 14.57
N HIS A 175 -2.74 -1.12 15.04
CA HIS A 175 -2.57 -2.34 14.25
C HIS A 175 -3.59 -3.43 14.60
N THR A 176 -3.98 -4.21 13.58
CA THR A 176 -4.66 -5.50 13.73
C THR A 176 -3.88 -6.58 12.96
N ARG A 177 -3.52 -7.67 13.65
CA ARG A 177 -2.52 -8.64 13.19
C ARG A 177 -3.15 -9.88 12.53
N GLN A 178 -2.57 -10.28 11.40
CA GLN A 178 -2.69 -11.64 10.88
C GLN A 178 -1.33 -12.36 11.04
N PRO A 179 -1.22 -13.42 11.86
CA PRO A 179 0.00 -14.22 11.96
C PRO A 179 0.27 -14.92 10.63
N THR A 180 1.39 -14.60 9.98
CA THR A 180 1.89 -15.33 8.80
C THR A 180 3.15 -16.14 9.14
N ASN A 181 4.08 -15.57 9.91
CA ASN A 181 5.42 -16.14 10.10
C ASN A 181 5.83 -16.43 11.56
N SER A 182 5.06 -15.97 12.54
CA SER A 182 5.35 -16.23 13.96
C SER A 182 4.25 -17.09 14.60
N PRO A 183 4.62 -18.05 15.47
CA PRO A 183 3.67 -18.94 16.17
C PRO A 183 2.79 -18.19 17.17
N GLY A 184 2.91 -16.86 17.24
CA GLY A 184 2.62 -16.07 18.41
C GLY A 184 1.14 -15.95 18.73
N ILE A 185 0.74 -16.68 19.77
CA ILE A 185 -0.52 -16.52 20.51
C ILE A 185 -0.38 -15.61 21.74
N TYR A 186 0.85 -15.16 22.05
CA TYR A 186 1.15 -14.31 23.20
C TYR A 186 1.28 -12.83 22.80
N PRO A 187 1.02 -11.90 23.73
CA PRO A 187 1.04 -10.46 23.45
C PRO A 187 2.42 -9.91 23.05
N ILE A 188 3.51 -10.62 23.38
CA ILE A 188 4.88 -10.23 22.97
C ILE A 188 5.06 -10.11 21.45
N TRP A 189 4.30 -10.88 20.66
CA TRP A 189 4.33 -10.88 19.19
C TRP A 189 3.28 -9.97 18.57
N SER A 190 2.45 -9.32 19.39
CA SER A 190 1.51 -8.32 18.90
C SER A 190 2.26 -7.03 18.56
N HIS A 191 1.77 -6.30 17.56
CA HIS A 191 2.24 -4.97 17.21
C HIS A 191 1.45 -3.91 17.99
N PRO A 192 1.94 -2.66 18.09
CA PRO A 192 3.22 -2.16 17.60
C PRO A 192 4.46 -2.76 18.28
N PHE A 193 5.60 -2.71 17.58
CA PHE A 193 6.92 -2.90 18.18
C PHE A 193 7.56 -1.54 18.42
N SER A 194 8.36 -1.42 19.47
CA SER A 194 9.07 -0.17 19.78
C SER A 194 10.49 -0.42 20.26
N SER A 195 11.37 0.53 19.96
CA SER A 195 12.72 0.63 20.48
C SER A 195 13.06 2.10 20.63
N TYR A 196 13.37 2.53 21.85
CA TYR A 196 13.56 3.94 22.18
C TYR A 196 12.36 4.79 21.71
N GLU A 197 12.57 6.01 21.21
CA GLU A 197 11.50 6.89 20.75
C GLU A 197 10.79 6.42 19.46
N TRP A 198 11.13 5.25 18.92
CA TRP A 198 10.49 4.67 17.74
C TRP A 198 9.44 3.62 18.08
N ALA A 199 8.32 3.63 17.36
CA ALA A 199 7.32 2.57 17.32
C ALA A 199 6.84 2.34 15.90
N ILE A 200 6.45 1.10 15.58
CA ILE A 200 6.12 0.66 14.23
C ILE A 200 5.00 -0.38 14.22
N ALA A 201 4.14 -0.26 13.21
CA ALA A 201 3.31 -1.34 12.72
C ALA A 201 3.63 -1.67 11.26
N HIS A 202 3.54 -2.95 10.90
CA HIS A 202 3.98 -3.47 9.61
C HIS A 202 2.95 -4.47 9.09
N ASN A 203 2.60 -4.33 7.82
CA ASN A 203 1.83 -5.30 7.07
C ASN A 203 2.72 -5.86 5.97
N GLY A 204 3.07 -7.15 6.03
CA GLY A 204 4.02 -7.70 5.09
C GLY A 204 4.85 -8.85 5.62
N ASP A 205 5.86 -9.18 4.83
CA ASP A 205 6.89 -10.17 5.11
C ASP A 205 8.20 -9.69 4.46
N ILE A 206 9.26 -9.54 5.27
CA ILE A 206 10.54 -9.01 4.81
C ILE A 206 11.47 -10.16 4.40
N SER A 207 11.73 -10.28 3.10
CA SER A 207 12.63 -11.33 2.58
C SER A 207 14.09 -11.11 2.95
N SER A 208 14.48 -9.86 3.23
CA SER A 208 15.84 -9.48 3.67
C SER A 208 16.10 -9.71 5.17
N PHE A 209 15.15 -10.30 5.91
CA PHE A 209 15.19 -10.45 7.37
C PHE A 209 16.55 -10.92 7.92
N GLY A 210 17.12 -11.98 7.36
CA GLY A 210 18.41 -12.53 7.81
C GLY A 210 19.57 -11.53 7.69
N ALA A 211 19.66 -10.81 6.57
CA ALA A 211 20.70 -9.82 6.33
C ALA A 211 20.54 -8.60 7.27
N ASN A 212 19.30 -8.14 7.45
CA ASN A 212 18.97 -7.07 8.38
C ASN A 212 19.30 -7.47 9.84
N MET A 213 19.05 -8.73 10.22
CA MET A 213 19.30 -9.23 11.57
C MET A 213 20.80 -9.27 11.87
N GLU A 214 21.62 -9.77 10.93
CA GLU A 214 23.07 -9.77 11.08
C GLU A 214 23.64 -8.34 11.13
N PHE A 215 23.08 -7.41 10.35
CA PHE A 215 23.43 -5.99 10.41
C PHE A 215 23.24 -5.40 11.82
N MET A 216 22.17 -5.79 12.52
CA MET A 216 21.90 -5.34 13.89
C MET A 216 22.67 -6.12 14.97
N ARG A 217 22.91 -7.41 14.77
CA ARG A 217 23.75 -8.22 15.69
C ARG A 217 25.18 -7.71 15.76
N TYR A 218 25.77 -7.35 14.61
CA TYR A 218 27.10 -6.74 14.57
C TYR A 218 27.17 -5.40 15.32
N ARG A 219 26.01 -4.75 15.52
CA ARG A 219 25.86 -3.49 16.28
C ARG A 219 25.44 -3.70 17.73
N GLY A 220 25.45 -4.94 18.21
CA GLY A 220 25.27 -5.28 19.62
C GLY A 220 23.82 -5.51 20.06
N VAL A 221 22.86 -5.64 19.13
CA VAL A 221 21.49 -6.08 19.48
C VAL A 221 21.49 -7.61 19.56
N SER A 222 21.22 -8.16 20.74
CA SER A 222 21.37 -9.60 21.01
C SER A 222 20.05 -10.35 21.14
N SER A 223 18.95 -9.65 21.46
CA SER A 223 17.64 -10.26 21.68
C SER A 223 16.61 -9.88 20.62
N PHE A 224 16.07 -10.89 19.93
CA PHE A 224 14.97 -10.76 18.98
C PHE A 224 13.88 -11.78 19.30
N VAL A 225 12.60 -11.40 19.19
CA VAL A 225 11.46 -12.33 19.21
C VAL A 225 11.16 -12.97 17.85
N GLY A 226 11.93 -12.59 16.82
CA GLY A 226 11.84 -13.17 15.48
C GLY A 226 10.72 -12.58 14.64
N THR A 227 10.54 -11.26 14.68
CA THR A 227 9.58 -10.56 13.82
C THR A 227 10.26 -9.44 13.04
N ASP A 228 9.82 -9.23 11.80
CA ASP A 228 10.36 -8.20 10.90
C ASP A 228 10.24 -6.80 11.48
N SER A 229 9.14 -6.52 12.19
CA SER A 229 8.83 -5.17 12.70
C SER A 229 9.75 -4.75 13.85
N GLU A 230 10.12 -5.71 14.70
CA GLU A 230 11.14 -5.51 15.73
C GLU A 230 12.49 -5.15 15.08
N LEU A 231 12.83 -5.81 13.98
CA LEU A 231 14.07 -5.55 13.29
C LEU A 231 14.10 -4.16 12.65
N ILE A 232 13.01 -3.77 11.97
CA ILE A 232 12.86 -2.43 11.40
C ILE A 232 12.99 -1.35 12.48
N VAL A 233 12.36 -1.54 13.65
CA VAL A 233 12.41 -0.52 14.71
C VAL A 233 13.81 -0.35 15.26
N HIS A 234 14.56 -1.43 15.42
CA HIS A 234 15.95 -1.37 15.86
C HIS A 234 16.87 -0.72 14.81
N ILE A 235 16.61 -0.94 13.52
CA ILE A 235 17.33 -0.26 12.43
C ILE A 235 17.07 1.25 12.49
N LEU A 236 15.80 1.68 12.56
CA LEU A 236 15.44 3.11 12.63
C LEU A 236 16.08 3.78 13.85
N ASP A 237 15.98 3.14 15.00
CA ASP A 237 16.58 3.60 16.25
C ASP A 237 18.11 3.73 16.16
N TYR A 238 18.79 2.76 15.56
CA TYR A 238 20.23 2.83 15.32
C TYR A 238 20.59 3.99 14.37
N LEU A 239 19.88 4.11 13.23
CA LEU A 239 20.17 5.13 12.23
C LEU A 239 20.02 6.54 12.80
N THR A 240 19.01 6.79 13.65
CA THR A 240 18.79 8.11 14.23
C THR A 240 19.61 8.36 15.50
N SER A 241 19.58 7.44 16.47
CA SER A 241 20.13 7.70 17.81
C SER A 241 21.62 7.36 17.96
N ILE A 242 22.18 6.55 17.07
CA ILE A 242 23.58 6.10 17.14
C ILE A 242 24.37 6.62 15.93
N ALA A 243 23.86 6.42 14.71
CA ALA A 243 24.52 6.94 13.50
C ALA A 243 24.28 8.44 13.28
N GLY A 244 23.32 9.04 14.00
CA GLY A 244 23.07 10.49 13.96
C GLY A 244 22.43 10.99 12.67
N LEU A 245 21.78 10.11 11.89
CA LEU A 245 21.10 10.52 10.67
C LEU A 245 19.84 11.33 11.00
N PRO A 246 19.56 12.41 10.26
CA PRO A 246 18.25 13.05 10.24
C PRO A 246 17.17 12.04 9.87
N VAL A 247 15.95 12.21 10.40
CA VAL A 247 14.82 11.30 10.19
C VAL A 247 14.50 11.11 8.70
N GLU A 248 14.65 12.16 7.89
CA GLU A 248 14.49 12.11 6.44
C GLU A 248 15.46 11.11 5.79
N LYS A 249 16.74 11.16 6.18
CA LYS A 249 17.78 10.26 5.66
C LYS A 249 17.62 8.85 6.18
N ALA A 250 17.32 8.68 7.47
CA ALA A 250 17.03 7.37 8.05
C ALA A 250 15.86 6.70 7.33
N SER A 251 14.78 7.44 7.04
CA SER A 251 13.61 6.94 6.32
C SER A 251 13.94 6.44 4.91
N LEU A 252 14.78 7.19 4.17
CA LEU A 252 15.20 6.81 2.82
C LEU A 252 16.16 5.61 2.84
N ALA A 253 16.93 5.43 3.92
CA ALA A 253 17.91 4.35 4.03
C ALA A 253 17.27 2.96 4.17
N LEU A 254 15.98 2.87 4.50
CA LEU A 254 15.26 1.60 4.58
C LEU A 254 14.72 1.13 3.23
N VAL A 255 14.46 2.05 2.29
CA VAL A 255 13.91 1.68 0.99
C VAL A 255 15.03 1.25 0.08
N ASN A 256 14.98 -0.01 -0.34
CA ASN A 256 15.88 -0.52 -1.38
C ASN A 256 15.68 0.31 -2.67
N PRO A 257 16.68 1.10 -3.10
CA PRO A 257 16.54 1.92 -4.30
C PRO A 257 16.48 1.04 -5.55
N PHE A 258 15.82 1.51 -6.61
CA PHE A 258 16.04 0.91 -7.93
C PHE A 258 17.48 1.21 -8.35
N GLU A 259 18.23 0.23 -8.84
CA GLU A 259 19.66 0.38 -9.14
C GLU A 259 19.96 1.54 -10.10
N ASN A 260 19.03 1.85 -11.00
CA ASN A 260 19.10 2.98 -11.93
C ASN A 260 19.08 4.36 -11.23
N THR A 261 18.57 4.46 -10.01
CA THR A 261 18.55 5.71 -9.21
C THR A 261 19.88 5.97 -8.50
N LEU A 262 20.75 4.97 -8.36
CA LEU A 262 22.07 5.10 -7.73
C LEU A 262 23.13 5.68 -8.70
N VAL A 263 22.93 5.53 -10.02
CA VAL A 263 23.94 5.86 -11.06
C VAL A 263 23.76 7.26 -11.67
N GLY A 264 22.78 8.04 -11.19
CA GLY A 264 22.50 9.42 -11.63
C GLY A 264 22.16 10.33 -10.45
N ALA A 265 22.99 10.29 -9.41
CA ALA A 265 22.77 10.84 -8.06
C ALA A 265 22.66 12.38 -7.97
N GLU A 266 21.95 13.04 -8.88
CA GLU A 266 21.62 14.47 -8.75
C GLU A 266 20.33 14.67 -7.93
N HIS A 267 19.54 13.62 -7.65
CA HIS A 267 18.20 13.76 -7.03
C HIS A 267 17.90 12.82 -5.84
N SER A 268 18.88 12.07 -5.31
CA SER A 268 18.69 11.32 -4.06
C SER A 268 19.20 12.13 -2.86
N ALA A 269 18.39 12.27 -1.82
CA ALA A 269 18.80 12.94 -0.58
C ALA A 269 19.84 12.12 0.25
N LEU A 270 20.03 10.85 -0.09
CA LEU A 270 21.15 10.02 0.38
C LEU A 270 22.25 9.96 -0.69
N GLY A 271 23.49 10.20 -0.27
CA GLY A 271 24.68 10.05 -1.11
C GLY A 271 25.06 8.59 -1.31
N LEU A 272 25.83 8.29 -2.37
CA LEU A 272 26.29 6.92 -2.67
C LEU A 272 27.07 6.29 -1.49
N GLY A 273 27.88 7.07 -0.80
CA GLY A 273 28.62 6.61 0.39
C GLY A 273 27.68 6.13 1.51
N GLU A 274 26.63 6.89 1.80
CA GLU A 274 25.63 6.55 2.82
C GLU A 274 24.85 5.28 2.41
N TYR A 275 24.49 5.15 1.13
CA TYR A 275 23.87 3.92 0.63
C TYR A 275 24.75 2.68 0.82
N ILE A 276 26.06 2.80 0.57
CA ILE A 276 27.01 1.69 0.74
C ILE A 276 27.16 1.35 2.23
N GLU A 277 27.28 2.37 3.09
CA GLU A 277 27.44 2.21 4.53
C GLU A 277 26.23 1.53 5.18
N PHE A 278 25.02 1.95 4.81
CA PHE A 278 23.77 1.48 5.40
C PHE A 278 23.04 0.41 4.56
N ARG A 279 23.73 -0.24 3.61
CA ARG A 279 23.13 -1.30 2.76
C ARG A 279 22.45 -2.44 3.52
N GLY A 280 22.89 -2.71 4.76
CA GLY A 280 22.29 -3.73 5.62
C GLY A 280 20.96 -3.29 6.26
N ALA A 281 20.57 -2.03 6.13
CA ALA A 281 19.28 -1.48 6.57
C ALA A 281 18.18 -1.61 5.49
N TRP A 282 18.53 -1.95 4.25
CA TRP A 282 17.57 -2.07 3.15
C TRP A 282 16.55 -3.16 3.43
N LEU A 283 15.29 -2.82 3.23
CA LEU A 283 14.18 -3.75 3.31
C LEU A 283 13.84 -4.25 1.91
N ASP A 284 13.61 -5.55 1.81
CA ASP A 284 13.12 -6.20 0.60
C ASP A 284 11.96 -7.17 0.94
N GLY A 285 11.18 -7.51 -0.07
CA GLY A 285 9.95 -8.29 0.07
C GLY A 285 8.68 -7.43 0.16
N PRO A 286 7.50 -8.06 0.24
CA PRO A 286 6.22 -7.36 0.30
C PRO A 286 6.00 -6.69 1.65
N PHE A 287 6.03 -5.35 1.72
CA PHE A 287 5.80 -4.63 2.96
C PHE A 287 5.09 -3.28 2.79
N SER A 288 4.31 -2.92 3.81
CA SER A 288 3.92 -1.56 4.11
C SER A 288 4.16 -1.30 5.59
N VAL A 289 4.81 -0.18 5.89
CA VAL A 289 5.21 0.20 7.24
C VAL A 289 4.57 1.53 7.59
N VAL A 290 4.09 1.65 8.82
CA VAL A 290 3.86 2.94 9.49
C VAL A 290 4.73 2.98 10.73
N ALA A 291 5.48 4.07 10.91
CA ALA A 291 6.36 4.26 12.04
C ALA A 291 6.24 5.68 12.60
N GLY A 292 6.52 5.80 13.89
CA GLY A 292 6.45 7.04 14.64
C GLY A 292 7.77 7.32 15.32
N TYR A 293 8.12 8.59 15.44
CA TYR A 293 9.34 9.03 16.12
C TYR A 293 9.13 10.38 16.79
N CYS A 294 9.80 10.59 17.92
CA CYS A 294 9.90 11.90 18.55
C CYS A 294 11.36 12.19 18.89
N ASP A 295 11.90 13.30 18.40
CA ASP A 295 13.25 13.75 18.75
C ASP A 295 13.28 14.57 20.05
N GLY A 296 12.10 14.88 20.61
CA GLY A 296 11.89 15.73 21.79
C GLY A 296 11.47 17.14 21.46
N GLU A 297 11.58 17.55 20.19
CA GLU A 297 11.06 18.83 19.71
C GLU A 297 9.82 18.62 18.83
N ASP A 298 9.77 17.55 18.04
CA ASP A 298 8.73 17.31 17.04
C ASP A 298 8.35 15.82 16.99
N VAL A 299 7.16 15.55 16.45
CA VAL A 299 6.66 14.18 16.23
C VAL A 299 6.60 13.92 14.74
N TYR A 300 7.20 12.82 14.32
CA TYR A 300 7.30 12.39 12.94
C TYR A 300 6.48 11.14 12.70
N MET A 301 5.79 11.11 11.57
CA MET A 301 5.08 9.94 11.08
C MET A 301 5.65 9.53 9.72
N LEU A 302 6.18 8.32 9.66
CA LEU A 302 6.79 7.71 8.49
C LEU A 302 5.84 6.65 7.93
N ALA A 303 5.73 6.58 6.61
CA ALA A 303 5.17 5.42 5.92
C ALA A 303 6.03 4.98 4.74
N LEU A 304 6.20 3.67 4.57
CA LEU A 304 7.02 3.07 3.53
C LEU A 304 6.23 2.02 2.76
N ALA A 305 6.33 2.03 1.43
CA ALA A 305 5.85 0.96 0.57
C ALA A 305 7.03 0.23 -0.09
N ASP A 306 6.93 -1.09 -0.22
CA ASP A 306 7.91 -1.88 -0.97
C ASP A 306 7.96 -1.48 -2.47
N ARG A 307 9.05 -1.86 -3.15
CA ARG A 307 9.34 -1.49 -4.55
C ARG A 307 8.26 -1.91 -5.55
N SER A 308 7.50 -2.95 -5.23
CA SER A 308 6.44 -3.50 -6.08
C SER A 308 5.04 -3.17 -5.54
N LYS A 309 4.95 -2.55 -4.36
CA LYS A 309 3.73 -2.23 -3.61
C LYS A 309 2.77 -3.43 -3.58
N PHE A 310 3.23 -4.53 -2.97
CA PHE A 310 2.42 -5.74 -2.79
C PHE A 310 1.42 -5.62 -1.63
N ARG A 311 1.57 -4.58 -0.81
CA ARG A 311 0.67 -4.28 0.31
C ARG A 311 0.07 -2.89 0.08
N PRO A 312 -1.24 -2.72 0.37
CA PRO A 312 -1.88 -1.44 0.19
C PRO A 312 -1.42 -0.47 1.26
N LEU A 313 -1.24 0.77 0.84
CA LEU A 313 -0.84 1.89 1.69
C LEU A 313 -1.39 3.16 1.07
N VAL A 314 -2.25 3.83 1.82
CA VAL A 314 -2.77 5.15 1.49
C VAL A 314 -2.36 6.14 2.56
N VAL A 315 -2.25 7.39 2.17
CA VAL A 315 -2.00 8.51 3.06
C VAL A 315 -3.01 9.61 2.76
N GLY A 316 -3.21 10.50 3.71
CA GLY A 316 -4.10 11.62 3.49
C GLY A 316 -3.92 12.73 4.51
N GLU A 317 -4.64 13.82 4.29
CA GLU A 317 -4.69 14.93 5.23
C GLU A 317 -6.06 15.61 5.21
N ASP A 318 -6.43 16.19 6.35
CA ASP A 318 -7.55 17.14 6.44
C ASP A 318 -7.08 18.42 7.13
N GLY A 319 -8.01 19.28 7.56
CA GLY A 319 -7.67 20.53 8.23
C GLY A 319 -6.90 20.37 9.55
N ALA A 320 -7.04 19.23 10.23
CA ALA A 320 -6.53 19.01 11.58
C ALA A 320 -5.50 17.88 11.69
N ARG A 321 -5.49 16.91 10.76
CA ARG A 321 -4.71 15.67 10.89
C ARG A 321 -4.06 15.25 9.58
N ILE A 322 -3.05 14.42 9.72
CA ILE A 322 -2.35 13.69 8.66
C ILE A 322 -2.51 12.20 8.98
N TYR A 323 -2.77 11.40 7.95
CA TYR A 323 -3.14 9.99 8.07
C TYR A 323 -2.20 9.10 7.25
N VAL A 324 -1.96 7.91 7.78
CA VAL A 324 -1.39 6.76 7.08
C VAL A 324 -2.33 5.59 7.35
N ALA A 325 -2.77 4.88 6.33
CA ALA A 325 -3.71 3.78 6.52
C ALA A 325 -3.46 2.65 5.51
N SER A 326 -3.91 1.47 5.90
CA SER A 326 -3.97 0.29 5.06
C SER A 326 -5.04 0.43 3.97
N GLU A 327 -6.16 1.03 4.32
CA GLU A 327 -7.36 1.15 3.48
C GLU A 327 -7.95 2.57 3.63
N GLU A 328 -8.53 3.14 2.57
CA GLU A 328 -9.12 4.49 2.61
C GLU A 328 -10.27 4.60 3.60
N ALA A 329 -11.02 3.52 3.83
CA ALA A 329 -12.12 3.50 4.80
C ALA A 329 -11.68 3.90 6.21
N GLU A 330 -10.45 3.58 6.61
CA GLU A 330 -9.91 3.96 7.92
C GLU A 330 -9.84 5.49 8.07
N ILE A 331 -9.48 6.21 7.00
CA ILE A 331 -9.40 7.68 6.99
C ILE A 331 -10.82 8.27 6.91
N ARG A 332 -11.65 7.73 6.01
CA ARG A 332 -13.02 8.21 5.79
C ARG A 332 -13.94 8.00 7.00
N ALA A 333 -13.61 7.05 7.88
CA ALA A 333 -14.30 6.85 9.17
C ALA A 333 -14.26 8.10 10.06
N LEU A 334 -13.21 8.91 9.93
CA LEU A 334 -12.98 10.10 10.74
C LEU A 334 -13.19 11.40 9.96
N SER A 335 -12.91 11.37 8.66
CA SER A 335 -12.91 12.56 7.83
C SER A 335 -13.37 12.22 6.42
N GLU A 336 -14.66 12.44 6.17
CA GLU A 336 -15.26 12.22 4.84
C GLU A 336 -14.64 13.16 3.79
N ASP A 337 -14.19 14.35 4.18
CA ASP A 337 -13.61 15.37 3.29
C ASP A 337 -12.07 15.34 3.20
N ALA A 338 -11.39 14.33 3.77
CA ALA A 338 -9.93 14.23 3.68
C ALA A 338 -9.44 14.10 2.22
N ASP A 339 -8.31 14.72 1.90
CA ASP A 339 -7.58 14.43 0.67
C ASP A 339 -6.81 13.11 0.87
N VAL A 340 -7.07 12.10 0.03
CA VAL A 340 -6.46 10.76 0.17
C VAL A 340 -5.79 10.34 -1.13
N TRP A 341 -4.57 9.81 -1.05
CA TRP A 341 -3.84 9.26 -2.19
C TRP A 341 -3.02 8.03 -1.82
N PRO A 342 -2.71 7.13 -2.78
CA PRO A 342 -1.85 5.96 -2.51
C PRO A 342 -0.38 6.36 -2.44
N VAL A 343 0.42 5.69 -1.60
CA VAL A 343 1.88 5.75 -1.73
C VAL A 343 2.30 4.97 -2.98
N LYS A 344 3.24 5.49 -3.78
CA LYS A 344 3.68 4.79 -5.00
C LYS A 344 4.58 3.59 -4.65
N PRO A 345 4.81 2.65 -5.57
CA PRO A 345 5.80 1.60 -5.37
C PRO A 345 7.20 2.16 -5.06
N GLY A 346 7.81 1.70 -3.96
CA GLY A 346 9.05 2.22 -3.40
C GLY A 346 8.95 3.64 -2.81
N GLY A 347 7.73 4.13 -2.56
CA GLY A 347 7.48 5.48 -2.05
C GLY A 347 7.76 5.62 -0.56
N VAL A 348 8.30 6.79 -0.18
CA VAL A 348 8.52 7.20 1.21
C VAL A 348 7.63 8.40 1.51
N PHE A 349 6.74 8.24 2.49
CA PHE A 349 5.94 9.31 3.06
C PHE A 349 6.52 9.70 4.41
N LEU A 350 6.67 11.00 4.65
CA LEU A 350 7.16 11.52 5.93
C LEU A 350 6.42 12.80 6.24
N ALA A 351 5.83 12.85 7.43
CA ALA A 351 5.18 14.03 7.97
C ALA A 351 5.74 14.38 9.35
N SER A 352 5.64 15.65 9.67
CA SER A 352 6.02 16.24 10.96
C SER A 352 4.82 17.01 11.51
N MET A 353 4.61 16.96 12.83
CA MET A 353 3.53 17.68 13.49
C MET A 353 3.67 19.19 13.26
N LYS A 354 4.90 19.71 13.35
CA LYS A 354 5.20 21.15 13.20
C LYS A 354 5.33 21.60 11.74
N ARG A 355 5.97 20.80 10.88
CA ARG A 355 6.31 21.13 9.49
C ARG A 355 5.28 20.67 8.47
N GLY A 356 4.32 19.84 8.86
CA GLY A 356 3.37 19.21 7.94
C GLY A 356 4.02 18.08 7.12
N ILE A 357 3.52 17.84 5.91
CA ILE A 357 4.04 16.76 5.05
C ILE A 357 5.36 17.19 4.41
N ILE A 358 6.43 16.45 4.71
CA ILE A 358 7.79 16.66 4.18
C ILE A 358 7.97 15.87 2.88
N LEU A 359 7.60 14.58 2.89
CA LEU A 359 7.62 13.70 1.73
C LEU A 359 6.21 13.15 1.50
N ARG A 360 5.67 13.33 0.29
CA ARG A 360 4.28 12.94 -0.03
C ARG A 360 4.09 11.47 -0.36
N GLY A 361 5.16 10.66 -0.42
CA GLY A 361 5.09 9.27 -0.86
C GLY A 361 4.96 9.09 -2.37
N ARG A 362 4.67 10.15 -3.13
CA ARG A 362 4.57 10.16 -4.60
C ARG A 362 4.56 11.58 -5.18
N GLU A 363 4.73 11.68 -6.49
CA GLU A 363 4.42 12.89 -7.26
C GLU A 363 2.93 12.98 -7.63
N HIS A 364 2.47 14.19 -8.02
CA HIS A 364 1.18 14.46 -8.67
C HIS A 364 -0.09 14.08 -7.87
N VAL A 365 -0.10 14.40 -6.56
CA VAL A 365 -1.23 14.08 -5.66
C VAL A 365 -2.56 14.73 -6.05
N GLN A 366 -2.53 15.82 -6.84
CA GLN A 366 -3.71 16.54 -7.32
C GLN A 366 -4.58 15.74 -8.31
N VAL A 367 -4.04 14.68 -8.90
CA VAL A 367 -4.74 13.83 -9.88
C VAL A 367 -5.66 12.81 -9.20
N PHE A 368 -5.50 12.60 -7.88
CA PHE A 368 -6.37 11.72 -7.11
C PHE A 368 -7.67 12.42 -6.74
N TYR A 369 -8.74 11.64 -6.75
CA TYR A 369 -10.06 12.18 -6.68
C TYR A 369 -10.39 12.74 -5.29
N ARG A 370 -10.77 14.03 -5.23
CA ARG A 370 -11.03 14.72 -3.96
C ARG A 370 -12.46 14.61 -3.44
N LYS A 371 -13.48 14.49 -4.30
CA LYS A 371 -14.90 14.45 -3.84
C LYS A 371 -15.92 14.02 -4.90
N VAL A 372 -16.85 13.13 -4.51
CA VAL A 372 -18.15 12.98 -5.21
C VAL A 372 -19.00 14.20 -4.96
N ARG A 373 -19.08 15.09 -5.95
CA ARG A 373 -20.08 16.15 -5.98
C ARG A 373 -21.42 15.52 -6.29
N THR A 374 -22.26 15.44 -5.26
CA THR A 374 -23.66 15.00 -5.27
C THR A 374 -23.88 13.51 -5.57
N SER A 375 -24.35 12.78 -4.56
CA SER A 375 -24.94 11.46 -4.77
C SER A 375 -26.44 11.66 -5.01
N PRO A 376 -27.05 10.97 -5.99
CA PRO A 376 -28.48 11.06 -6.22
C PRO A 376 -29.26 10.60 -4.97
N PRO A 377 -30.51 11.06 -4.78
CA PRO A 377 -31.31 10.58 -3.67
C PRO A 377 -31.59 9.08 -3.81
N SER A 378 -31.42 8.34 -2.71
CA SER A 378 -31.76 6.92 -2.66
C SER A 378 -33.25 6.70 -2.90
N ARG A 379 -33.59 5.75 -3.75
CA ARG A 379 -34.97 5.27 -3.97
C ARG A 379 -35.04 3.76 -3.65
N GLY A 380 -36.23 3.27 -3.33
CA GLY A 380 -36.47 1.84 -3.13
C GLY A 380 -35.99 1.29 -1.78
N LEU A 381 -35.55 0.03 -1.78
CA LEU A 381 -35.09 -0.69 -0.57
C LEU A 381 -33.71 -0.19 -0.13
N VAL A 382 -33.60 0.26 1.11
CA VAL A 382 -32.36 0.84 1.67
C VAL A 382 -31.88 0.02 2.87
N ILE A 383 -30.61 -0.36 2.84
CA ILE A 383 -29.86 -0.96 3.95
C ILE A 383 -28.90 0.08 4.50
N ASP A 384 -28.93 0.32 5.81
CA ASP A 384 -27.92 1.13 6.50
C ASP A 384 -26.76 0.24 6.96
N ALA A 385 -25.52 0.57 6.58
CA ALA A 385 -24.35 -0.22 6.89
C ALA A 385 -23.69 0.12 8.25
N SER A 386 -23.97 1.28 8.87
CA SER A 386 -23.17 1.85 9.97
C SER A 386 -22.92 0.93 11.18
N ALA A 387 -23.83 0.00 11.48
CA ALA A 387 -23.73 -0.92 12.62
C ALA A 387 -23.81 -2.40 12.20
N ARG A 388 -23.50 -2.70 10.93
CA ARG A 388 -23.61 -4.06 10.38
C ARG A 388 -22.27 -4.55 9.88
N SER A 389 -22.01 -5.84 10.06
CA SER A 389 -20.86 -6.48 9.43
C SER A 389 -21.08 -6.61 7.92
N TYR A 390 -19.99 -6.74 7.16
CA TYR A 390 -20.07 -7.01 5.73
C TYR A 390 -20.88 -8.29 5.43
N SER A 391 -20.80 -9.31 6.29
CA SER A 391 -21.53 -10.56 6.09
C SER A 391 -23.05 -10.40 6.28
N GLN A 392 -23.47 -9.56 7.23
CA GLN A 392 -24.88 -9.22 7.43
C GLN A 392 -25.44 -8.44 6.23
N ILE A 393 -24.71 -7.43 5.74
CA ILE A 393 -25.12 -6.64 4.57
C ILE A 393 -25.23 -7.54 3.33
N ASN A 394 -24.22 -8.36 3.06
CA ASN A 394 -24.21 -9.28 1.92
C ASN A 394 -25.34 -10.33 2.00
N ARG A 395 -25.77 -10.72 3.21
CA ARG A 395 -26.94 -11.58 3.39
C ARG A 395 -28.23 -10.84 3.00
N LEU A 396 -28.45 -9.65 3.55
CA LEU A 396 -29.64 -8.84 3.28
C LEU A 396 -29.77 -8.48 1.79
N VAL A 397 -28.68 -8.07 1.13
CA VAL A 397 -28.67 -7.77 -0.31
C VAL A 397 -29.11 -8.99 -1.12
N ARG A 398 -28.59 -10.18 -0.79
CA ARG A 398 -28.99 -11.43 -1.46
C ARG A 398 -30.46 -11.76 -1.22
N GLU A 399 -30.93 -11.65 0.02
CA GLU A 399 -32.32 -11.92 0.38
C GLU A 399 -33.29 -11.00 -0.38
N TYR A 400 -32.98 -9.71 -0.50
CA TYR A 400 -33.82 -8.77 -1.27
C TYR A 400 -33.86 -9.09 -2.76
N PHE A 401 -32.74 -9.45 -3.38
CA PHE A 401 -32.76 -9.87 -4.78
C PHE A 401 -33.52 -11.21 -4.96
N GLN A 402 -33.37 -12.15 -4.02
CA GLN A 402 -34.12 -13.41 -4.02
C GLN A 402 -35.63 -13.21 -3.83
N SER A 403 -36.04 -12.18 -3.09
CA SER A 403 -37.45 -11.79 -2.95
C SER A 403 -37.99 -11.00 -4.16
N GLY A 404 -37.22 -10.85 -5.23
CA GLY A 404 -37.65 -10.21 -6.48
C GLY A 404 -37.38 -8.71 -6.57
N ALA A 405 -36.63 -8.11 -5.64
CA ALA A 405 -36.21 -6.72 -5.77
C ALA A 405 -35.37 -6.54 -7.04
N ARG A 406 -35.59 -5.45 -7.78
CA ARG A 406 -34.76 -5.07 -8.93
C ARG A 406 -33.64 -4.10 -8.56
N GLU A 407 -33.81 -3.37 -7.47
CA GLU A 407 -32.87 -2.36 -7.02
C GLU A 407 -32.74 -2.43 -5.49
N VAL A 408 -31.50 -2.45 -5.01
CA VAL A 408 -31.16 -2.41 -3.59
C VAL A 408 -30.13 -1.31 -3.39
N THR A 409 -30.33 -0.49 -2.37
CA THR A 409 -29.39 0.57 -1.98
C THR A 409 -28.76 0.25 -0.63
N VAL A 410 -27.44 0.42 -0.52
CA VAL A 410 -26.70 0.34 0.74
C VAL A 410 -26.07 1.71 1.02
N LYS A 411 -26.36 2.28 2.20
CA LYS A 411 -25.81 3.56 2.64
C LYS A 411 -24.79 3.40 3.75
N ASN A 412 -23.98 4.46 3.94
CA ASN A 412 -22.96 4.55 4.99
C ASN A 412 -21.94 3.41 4.90
N VAL A 413 -21.65 2.98 3.67
CA VAL A 413 -20.68 1.92 3.43
C VAL A 413 -19.29 2.47 3.70
N ASN A 414 -18.56 1.85 4.62
CA ASN A 414 -17.18 2.20 4.89
C ASN A 414 -16.34 0.93 5.08
N GLY A 415 -15.69 0.45 4.03
CA GLY A 415 -14.80 -0.72 4.08
C GLY A 415 -15.51 -2.09 4.07
N HIS A 416 -16.83 -2.14 3.86
CA HIS A 416 -17.56 -3.41 3.80
C HIS A 416 -17.18 -4.20 2.55
N ARG A 417 -16.71 -5.43 2.77
CA ARG A 417 -16.15 -6.30 1.73
C ARG A 417 -17.20 -7.09 0.97
N TYR A 418 -16.80 -7.58 -0.20
CA TYR A 418 -17.56 -8.59 -0.95
C TYR A 418 -18.96 -8.15 -1.40
N LEU A 419 -19.19 -6.84 -1.41
CA LEU A 419 -20.46 -6.29 -1.89
C LEU A 419 -20.62 -6.64 -3.37
N GLY A 420 -21.79 -7.13 -3.75
CA GLY A 420 -22.12 -7.35 -5.16
C GLY A 420 -21.55 -8.63 -5.81
N ILE A 421 -21.12 -9.64 -5.05
CA ILE A 421 -20.52 -10.88 -5.61
C ILE A 421 -21.41 -11.64 -6.62
N ASN A 422 -22.72 -11.46 -6.62
CA ASN A 422 -23.64 -12.11 -7.56
C ASN A 422 -24.91 -11.28 -7.72
N VAL A 423 -24.78 -9.99 -8.06
CA VAL A 423 -25.96 -9.19 -8.39
C VAL A 423 -26.62 -9.80 -9.63
N PRO A 424 -27.91 -10.18 -9.60
CA PRO A 424 -28.54 -10.85 -10.72
C PRO A 424 -28.61 -9.96 -11.98
N PRO A 425 -28.58 -10.54 -13.19
CA PRO A 425 -28.82 -9.79 -14.41
C PRO A 425 -30.12 -8.99 -14.37
N GLY A 426 -30.07 -7.73 -14.84
CA GLY A 426 -31.21 -6.81 -14.80
C GLY A 426 -31.55 -6.27 -13.42
N CYS A 427 -30.69 -6.49 -12.41
CA CYS A 427 -30.80 -5.89 -11.09
C CYS A 427 -29.66 -4.90 -10.83
N ARG A 428 -29.92 -3.93 -9.96
CA ARG A 428 -28.99 -2.85 -9.61
C ARG A 428 -28.70 -2.82 -8.11
N LEU A 429 -27.43 -2.66 -7.76
CA LEU A 429 -26.96 -2.40 -6.40
C LEU A 429 -26.31 -1.01 -6.33
N ASN A 430 -26.93 -0.10 -5.59
CA ASN A 430 -26.36 1.22 -5.32
C ASN A 430 -25.61 1.22 -3.98
N ILE A 431 -24.41 1.75 -3.95
CA ILE A 431 -23.54 1.78 -2.77
C ILE A 431 -23.13 3.23 -2.52
N TYR A 432 -23.43 3.75 -1.34
CA TYR A 432 -23.05 5.11 -0.94
C TYR A 432 -21.96 5.04 0.14
N GLY A 433 -20.80 5.63 -0.16
CA GLY A 433 -19.61 5.60 0.68
C GLY A 433 -18.44 4.83 0.03
N THR A 434 -17.50 4.39 0.85
CA THR A 434 -16.27 3.70 0.43
C THR A 434 -16.47 2.18 0.46
N ALA A 435 -16.60 1.55 -0.71
CA ALA A 435 -16.71 0.11 -0.81
C ALA A 435 -15.40 -0.59 -0.42
N GLY A 436 -15.49 -1.64 0.40
CA GLY A 436 -14.32 -2.42 0.80
C GLY A 436 -13.82 -3.36 -0.30
N ASN A 437 -12.80 -4.15 0.03
CA ASN A 437 -12.15 -5.04 -0.93
C ASN A 437 -13.11 -6.08 -1.54
N CYS A 438 -12.74 -6.57 -2.72
CA CYS A 438 -13.46 -7.64 -3.41
C CYS A 438 -14.89 -7.25 -3.84
N LEU A 439 -15.12 -5.96 -4.08
CA LEU A 439 -16.37 -5.43 -4.63
C LEU A 439 -16.62 -6.05 -6.01
N ALA A 440 -17.83 -6.54 -6.26
CA ALA A 440 -18.27 -7.07 -7.56
C ALA A 440 -17.52 -8.31 -8.08
N ASN A 441 -16.70 -8.98 -7.25
CA ASN A 441 -16.01 -10.21 -7.66
C ASN A 441 -17.02 -11.28 -8.09
N PHE A 442 -16.75 -11.98 -9.19
CA PHE A 442 -17.64 -12.97 -9.80
C PHE A 442 -19.01 -12.43 -10.27
N ASN A 443 -19.20 -11.11 -10.40
CA ASN A 443 -20.45 -10.57 -10.97
C ASN A 443 -20.67 -11.14 -12.40
N LYS A 444 -21.92 -11.51 -12.71
CA LYS A 444 -22.29 -12.23 -13.95
C LYS A 444 -23.24 -11.44 -14.85
N GLY A 445 -23.65 -10.25 -14.45
CA GLY A 445 -24.61 -9.46 -15.24
C GLY A 445 -25.31 -8.32 -14.51
N GLY A 446 -25.18 -8.22 -13.19
CA GLY A 446 -25.77 -7.15 -12.43
C GLY A 446 -25.07 -5.80 -12.62
N GLU A 447 -25.78 -4.73 -12.33
CA GLU A 447 -25.25 -3.37 -12.33
C GLU A 447 -24.93 -2.93 -10.90
N ILE A 448 -23.71 -2.44 -10.67
CA ILE A 448 -23.23 -2.01 -9.35
C ILE A 448 -22.71 -0.58 -9.50
N ILE A 449 -23.28 0.35 -8.74
CA ILE A 449 -22.91 1.77 -8.79
C ILE A 449 -22.43 2.20 -7.41
N VAL A 450 -21.19 2.68 -7.34
CA VAL A 450 -20.56 3.18 -6.11
C VAL A 450 -20.48 4.70 -6.18
N TYR A 451 -21.30 5.35 -5.37
CA TYR A 451 -21.26 6.78 -5.09
C TYR A 451 -20.20 7.09 -4.02
N GLY A 452 -18.94 6.86 -4.39
CA GLY A 452 -17.77 6.98 -3.55
C GLY A 452 -16.56 6.28 -4.18
N SER A 453 -15.55 5.99 -3.37
CA SER A 453 -14.38 5.22 -3.79
C SER A 453 -14.57 3.72 -3.55
N ALA A 454 -13.75 2.90 -4.18
CA ALA A 454 -13.65 1.47 -3.90
C ALA A 454 -12.20 1.10 -3.56
N GLN A 455 -12.03 0.14 -2.68
CA GLN A 455 -10.71 -0.33 -2.28
C GLN A 455 -10.16 -1.39 -3.25
N ASP A 456 -9.29 -2.28 -2.78
CA ASP A 456 -8.56 -3.19 -3.65
C ASP A 456 -9.46 -4.29 -4.23
N ASP A 457 -9.00 -4.89 -5.34
CA ASP A 457 -9.55 -6.12 -5.90
C ASP A 457 -11.01 -5.97 -6.35
N VAL A 458 -11.35 -4.87 -7.04
CA VAL A 458 -12.69 -4.69 -7.59
C VAL A 458 -12.87 -5.54 -8.85
N GLY A 459 -13.92 -6.34 -8.91
CA GLY A 459 -14.36 -7.04 -10.13
C GLY A 459 -13.49 -8.24 -10.50
N ASP A 460 -12.85 -8.89 -9.51
CA ASP A 460 -12.07 -10.10 -9.75
C ASP A 460 -12.95 -11.19 -10.40
N ALA A 461 -12.44 -11.78 -11.48
CA ALA A 461 -13.11 -12.85 -12.22
C ALA A 461 -14.58 -12.53 -12.58
N MET A 462 -14.91 -11.24 -12.79
CA MET A 462 -16.22 -10.82 -13.28
C MET A 462 -16.42 -11.30 -14.73
N TYR A 463 -17.61 -11.86 -15.01
CA TYR A 463 -17.96 -12.47 -16.30
C TYR A 463 -18.87 -11.58 -17.16
N GLY A 464 -19.53 -10.61 -16.54
CA GLY A 464 -20.49 -9.74 -17.21
C GLY A 464 -21.15 -8.77 -16.25
N GLY A 465 -21.95 -7.85 -16.81
CA GLY A 465 -22.58 -6.76 -16.05
C GLY A 465 -21.76 -5.47 -16.11
N ARG A 466 -22.05 -4.55 -15.19
CA ARG A 466 -21.39 -3.25 -15.15
C ARG A 466 -21.08 -2.81 -13.72
N VAL A 467 -19.88 -2.28 -13.52
CA VAL A 467 -19.45 -1.65 -12.27
C VAL A 467 -19.07 -0.20 -12.57
N VAL A 468 -19.66 0.72 -11.82
CA VAL A 468 -19.43 2.17 -11.95
C VAL A 468 -18.93 2.70 -10.62
N ILE A 469 -17.78 3.38 -10.62
CA ILE A 469 -17.18 3.98 -9.44
C ILE A 469 -17.02 5.48 -9.67
N HIS A 470 -17.74 6.29 -8.89
CA HIS A 470 -17.71 7.75 -9.00
C HIS A 470 -16.45 8.38 -8.37
N GLY A 471 -15.71 7.64 -7.55
CA GLY A 471 -14.44 8.04 -6.97
C GLY A 471 -13.23 7.33 -7.59
N ASP A 472 -12.23 7.08 -6.76
CA ASP A 472 -11.07 6.26 -7.13
C ASP A 472 -11.34 4.77 -6.87
N ALA A 473 -10.59 3.91 -7.56
CA ALA A 473 -10.40 2.52 -7.15
C ALA A 473 -8.94 2.30 -6.72
N ARG A 474 -8.70 1.35 -5.81
CA ARG A 474 -7.33 1.04 -5.34
C ARG A 474 -6.72 -0.09 -6.15
N ASP A 475 -5.83 -0.88 -5.55
CA ASP A 475 -4.94 -1.78 -6.28
C ASP A 475 -5.73 -2.99 -6.84
N VAL A 476 -5.25 -3.58 -7.94
CA VAL A 476 -5.73 -4.88 -8.47
C VAL A 476 -7.18 -4.89 -8.98
N ILE A 477 -7.73 -3.72 -9.34
CA ILE A 477 -9.03 -3.65 -10.03
C ILE A 477 -9.01 -4.42 -11.36
N ALA A 478 -10.14 -5.05 -11.70
CA ALA A 478 -10.34 -5.85 -12.91
C ALA A 478 -9.39 -7.05 -13.02
N GLN A 479 -8.97 -7.61 -11.89
CA GLN A 479 -8.20 -8.85 -11.89
C GLN A 479 -8.99 -9.95 -12.60
N ALA A 480 -8.33 -10.64 -13.54
CA ALA A 480 -8.92 -11.74 -14.28
C ALA A 480 -10.32 -11.44 -14.89
N LEU A 481 -10.63 -10.17 -15.18
CA LEU A 481 -11.90 -9.75 -15.76
C LEU A 481 -12.11 -10.45 -17.11
N GLN A 482 -13.27 -11.08 -17.30
CA GLN A 482 -13.58 -11.96 -18.45
C GLN A 482 -14.69 -11.39 -19.36
N GLY A 483 -15.51 -10.49 -18.83
CA GLY A 483 -16.57 -9.83 -19.57
C GLY A 483 -17.22 -8.72 -18.75
N GLY A 484 -18.01 -7.88 -19.43
CA GLY A 484 -18.66 -6.71 -18.84
C GLY A 484 -17.80 -5.46 -18.83
N GLU A 485 -18.26 -4.45 -18.10
CA GLU A 485 -17.69 -3.10 -18.11
C GLU A 485 -17.37 -2.63 -16.70
N ILE A 486 -16.17 -2.11 -16.49
CA ILE A 486 -15.78 -1.42 -15.26
C ILE A 486 -15.39 0.02 -15.61
N PHE A 487 -16.13 0.97 -15.06
CA PHE A 487 -15.90 2.41 -15.25
C PHE A 487 -15.48 3.04 -13.93
N VAL A 488 -14.33 3.70 -13.93
CA VAL A 488 -13.81 4.45 -12.77
C VAL A 488 -13.66 5.90 -13.18
N ARG A 489 -14.37 6.81 -12.52
CA ARG A 489 -14.26 8.25 -12.80
C ARG A 489 -12.90 8.80 -12.41
N GLY A 490 -12.40 8.39 -11.25
CA GLY A 490 -11.10 8.77 -10.71
C GLY A 490 -9.95 7.88 -11.22
N SER A 491 -8.93 7.76 -10.39
CA SER A 491 -7.72 7.00 -10.66
C SER A 491 -7.81 5.56 -10.15
N VAL A 492 -6.95 4.69 -10.67
CA VAL A 492 -6.80 3.29 -10.23
C VAL A 492 -5.41 3.03 -9.66
N GLY A 493 -5.31 2.06 -8.76
CA GLY A 493 -4.05 1.65 -8.15
C GLY A 493 -3.19 0.76 -9.04
N ASN A 494 -2.22 0.11 -8.39
CA ASN A 494 -1.23 -0.78 -8.98
C ASN A 494 -1.89 -2.02 -9.60
N ARG A 495 -1.34 -2.57 -10.69
CA ARG A 495 -1.80 -3.83 -11.33
C ARG A 495 -3.26 -3.83 -11.81
N ALA A 496 -3.80 -2.68 -12.19
CA ALA A 496 -5.13 -2.60 -12.79
C ALA A 496 -5.19 -3.46 -14.08
N GLY A 497 -6.23 -4.29 -14.22
CA GLY A 497 -6.43 -5.17 -15.37
C GLY A 497 -5.50 -6.38 -15.44
N ILE A 498 -4.86 -6.76 -14.33
CA ILE A 498 -3.97 -7.94 -14.29
C ILE A 498 -4.72 -9.22 -14.69
N GLN A 499 -4.18 -9.99 -15.62
CA GLN A 499 -4.77 -11.22 -16.17
C GLN A 499 -6.16 -11.07 -16.82
N MET A 500 -6.57 -9.84 -17.16
CA MET A 500 -7.80 -9.59 -17.92
C MET A 500 -7.77 -10.38 -19.23
N ARG A 501 -8.89 -11.03 -19.57
CA ARG A 501 -8.95 -12.02 -20.65
C ARG A 501 -10.26 -11.93 -21.40
N GLU A 502 -10.20 -12.22 -22.70
CA GLU A 502 -11.36 -12.21 -23.57
C GLU A 502 -11.68 -13.63 -24.02
N PHE A 503 -12.97 -13.94 -24.14
CA PHE A 503 -13.41 -15.24 -24.62
C PHE A 503 -14.53 -15.11 -25.64
N ARG A 504 -14.27 -15.58 -26.86
CA ARG A 504 -15.20 -15.52 -28.00
C ARG A 504 -15.73 -14.10 -28.21
N ASP A 505 -17.04 -13.89 -28.06
CA ASP A 505 -17.73 -12.63 -28.30
C ASP A 505 -17.83 -11.74 -27.03
N SER A 506 -17.20 -12.15 -25.92
CA SER A 506 -17.21 -11.41 -24.65
C SER A 506 -15.91 -10.63 -24.47
N THR A 507 -15.93 -9.36 -24.89
CA THR A 507 -14.84 -8.41 -24.69
C THR A 507 -15.04 -7.63 -23.38
N PRO A 508 -14.16 -7.77 -22.37
CA PRO A 508 -14.22 -6.94 -21.17
C PRO A 508 -13.65 -5.54 -21.42
N PHE A 509 -14.22 -4.53 -20.75
CA PHE A 509 -13.79 -3.13 -20.81
C PHE A 509 -13.46 -2.58 -19.42
N LEU A 510 -12.28 -1.97 -19.30
CA LEU A 510 -11.86 -1.15 -18.16
C LEU A 510 -11.60 0.28 -18.64
N ILE A 511 -12.44 1.24 -18.24
CA ILE A 511 -12.26 2.66 -18.60
C ILE A 511 -11.97 3.47 -17.33
N ILE A 512 -10.84 4.16 -17.34
CA ILE A 512 -10.27 4.89 -16.21
C ILE A 512 -10.25 6.38 -16.57
N GLY A 513 -10.99 7.18 -15.81
CA GLY A 513 -11.06 8.62 -16.00
C GLY A 513 -9.79 9.33 -15.57
N GLY A 514 -9.15 8.91 -14.48
CA GLY A 514 -7.91 9.49 -13.97
C GLY A 514 -6.65 8.84 -14.55
N ARG A 515 -5.74 8.43 -13.67
CA ARG A 515 -4.49 7.73 -13.98
C ARG A 515 -4.51 6.27 -13.52
N ALA A 516 -3.55 5.48 -13.98
CA ALA A 516 -3.23 4.16 -13.44
C ALA A 516 -1.80 4.14 -12.86
N ASP A 517 -1.57 3.35 -11.82
CA ASP A 517 -0.22 3.13 -11.28
C ASP A 517 0.54 2.05 -12.09
N ASP A 518 1.61 1.49 -11.53
CA ASP A 518 2.47 0.53 -12.22
C ASP A 518 1.69 -0.73 -12.65
N TYR A 519 2.24 -1.48 -13.61
CA TYR A 519 1.73 -2.79 -14.05
C TYR A 519 0.30 -2.80 -14.63
N LEU A 520 -0.17 -1.69 -15.21
CA LEU A 520 -1.43 -1.68 -15.96
C LEU A 520 -1.42 -2.76 -17.06
N GLY A 521 -2.41 -3.66 -17.05
CA GLY A 521 -2.57 -4.73 -18.04
C GLY A 521 -1.50 -5.83 -17.98
N GLU A 522 -0.90 -6.06 -16.81
CA GLU A 522 0.04 -7.16 -16.62
C GLU A 522 -0.60 -8.53 -16.90
N TYR A 523 0.06 -9.38 -17.67
CA TYR A 523 -0.46 -10.68 -18.12
C TYR A 523 -1.83 -10.64 -18.80
N MET A 524 -2.21 -9.49 -19.36
CA MET A 524 -3.46 -9.33 -20.10
C MET A 524 -3.47 -10.24 -21.34
N ALA A 525 -4.55 -11.00 -21.49
CA ALA A 525 -4.77 -11.99 -22.55
C ALA A 525 -5.95 -11.63 -23.47
N GLY A 526 -6.60 -10.49 -23.25
CA GLY A 526 -7.73 -10.02 -24.04
C GLY A 526 -8.46 -8.85 -23.39
N GLY A 527 -9.39 -8.23 -24.12
CA GLY A 527 -10.17 -7.08 -23.65
C GLY A 527 -9.55 -5.71 -23.96
N VAL A 528 -10.16 -4.67 -23.40
CA VAL A 528 -9.78 -3.26 -23.65
C VAL A 528 -9.61 -2.52 -22.34
N ALA A 529 -8.44 -1.92 -22.14
CA ALA A 529 -8.21 -0.95 -21.06
C ALA A 529 -7.96 0.45 -21.64
N MET A 530 -8.58 1.48 -21.06
CA MET A 530 -8.45 2.86 -21.54
C MET A 530 -8.22 3.82 -20.38
N VAL A 531 -7.15 4.64 -20.45
CA VAL A 531 -6.79 5.65 -19.45
C VAL A 531 -6.92 7.04 -20.06
N LEU A 532 -7.80 7.85 -19.48
CA LEU A 532 -8.30 9.08 -20.10
C LEU A 532 -7.71 10.36 -19.53
N GLY A 533 -7.37 10.42 -18.24
CA GLY A 533 -6.94 11.65 -17.57
C GLY A 533 -7.88 12.84 -17.79
N ILE A 534 -9.18 12.66 -17.53
CA ILE A 534 -10.27 13.61 -17.81
C ILE A 534 -10.17 14.94 -17.04
N ASP A 535 -9.54 14.91 -15.87
CA ASP A 535 -9.26 16.10 -15.05
C ASP A 535 -7.82 16.62 -15.25
N ALA A 536 -7.09 16.04 -16.21
CA ALA A 536 -5.66 16.27 -16.46
C ALA A 536 -5.37 16.53 -17.95
N LEU A 537 -6.33 17.06 -18.73
CA LEU A 537 -6.13 17.29 -20.17
C LEU A 537 -5.00 18.28 -20.45
N ASP A 538 -4.83 19.25 -19.56
CA ASP A 538 -3.86 20.35 -19.73
C ASP A 538 -2.57 20.10 -18.93
N LEU A 539 -2.41 18.91 -18.33
CA LEU A 539 -1.18 18.48 -17.66
C LEU A 539 -0.31 17.68 -18.64
N ASP A 540 0.95 18.10 -18.79
CA ASP A 540 1.97 17.35 -19.54
C ASP A 540 2.56 16.23 -18.66
N GLU A 541 1.70 15.26 -18.31
CA GLU A 541 2.03 14.16 -17.42
C GLU A 541 1.66 12.81 -18.02
N CYS A 542 2.53 11.82 -17.79
CA CYS A 542 2.22 10.43 -18.15
C CYS A 542 1.13 9.89 -17.22
N LEU A 543 0.01 9.45 -17.79
CA LEU A 543 -1.16 8.96 -17.05
C LEU A 543 -1.00 7.54 -16.49
N VAL A 544 0.15 6.91 -16.70
CA VAL A 544 0.44 5.53 -16.28
C VAL A 544 1.78 5.43 -15.56
N GLY A 545 1.87 4.43 -14.68
CA GLY A 545 3.11 4.07 -14.01
C GLY A 545 4.14 3.38 -14.93
N LYS A 546 5.01 2.58 -14.34
CA LYS A 546 5.99 1.73 -15.02
C LYS A 546 5.38 0.36 -15.36
N TYR A 547 6.07 -0.38 -16.22
CA TYR A 547 5.81 -1.80 -16.51
C TYR A 547 4.44 -2.12 -17.12
N VAL A 548 3.86 -1.16 -17.85
CA VAL A 548 2.59 -1.31 -18.57
C VAL A 548 2.68 -2.48 -19.54
N ALA A 549 1.64 -3.31 -19.64
CA ALA A 549 1.57 -4.46 -20.55
C ALA A 549 2.65 -5.55 -20.30
N THR A 550 3.25 -5.61 -19.12
CA THR A 550 4.22 -6.67 -18.79
C THR A 550 3.59 -8.05 -18.94
N GLY A 551 4.16 -8.89 -19.80
CA GLY A 551 3.63 -10.24 -20.05
C GLY A 551 2.29 -10.27 -20.80
N MET A 552 1.86 -9.16 -21.39
CA MET A 552 0.64 -9.09 -22.20
C MET A 552 0.76 -10.02 -23.43
N VAL A 553 -0.23 -10.88 -23.61
CA VAL A 553 -0.33 -11.84 -24.72
C VAL A 553 -1.56 -11.59 -25.61
N GLY A 554 -2.47 -10.70 -25.21
CA GLY A 554 -3.65 -10.32 -26.00
C GLY A 554 -4.37 -9.10 -25.44
N GLY A 555 -5.30 -8.56 -26.23
CA GLY A 555 -6.10 -7.37 -25.89
C GLY A 555 -5.49 -6.04 -26.37
N ARG A 556 -6.03 -4.91 -25.89
CA ARG A 556 -5.59 -3.56 -26.24
C ARG A 556 -5.58 -2.61 -25.05
N ILE A 557 -4.56 -1.77 -24.97
CA ILE A 557 -4.46 -0.69 -23.98
C ILE A 557 -4.35 0.65 -24.71
N TYR A 558 -5.20 1.59 -24.34
CA TYR A 558 -5.23 2.96 -24.86
C TYR A 558 -4.89 3.91 -23.73
N VAL A 559 -3.80 4.67 -23.86
CA VAL A 559 -3.43 5.72 -22.89
C VAL A 559 -3.45 7.05 -23.61
N ARG A 560 -4.25 8.01 -23.13
CA ARG A 560 -4.24 9.36 -23.70
C ARG A 560 -2.86 9.99 -23.50
N GLY A 561 -2.30 10.55 -24.56
CA GLY A 561 -0.97 11.14 -24.57
C GLY A 561 0.15 10.13 -24.81
N ARG A 562 1.38 10.58 -24.60
CA ARG A 562 2.60 9.81 -24.86
C ARG A 562 2.97 8.97 -23.64
N VAL A 563 3.29 7.70 -23.88
CA VAL A 563 3.94 6.82 -22.90
C VAL A 563 5.34 6.51 -23.39
N GLU A 564 6.35 6.82 -22.59
CA GLU A 564 7.73 6.53 -22.96
C GLU A 564 7.95 5.02 -23.06
N ARG A 565 8.68 4.59 -24.10
CA ARG A 565 8.83 3.16 -24.45
C ARG A 565 9.38 2.31 -23.31
N TRP A 566 10.28 2.87 -22.50
CA TRP A 566 10.88 2.19 -21.35
C TRP A 566 9.88 1.88 -20.21
N ARG A 567 8.69 2.50 -20.21
CA ARG A 567 7.61 2.18 -19.26
C ARG A 567 6.77 0.97 -19.70
N ILE A 568 6.95 0.47 -20.92
CA ILE A 568 6.14 -0.61 -21.50
C ILE A 568 6.94 -1.91 -21.48
N GLY A 569 6.36 -2.94 -20.86
CA GLY A 569 7.03 -4.20 -20.55
C GLY A 569 7.98 -4.09 -19.36
N LEU A 570 8.68 -5.19 -19.08
CA LEU A 570 9.65 -5.29 -17.99
C LEU A 570 11.06 -5.35 -18.58
N PRO A 571 11.73 -4.20 -18.82
CA PRO A 571 13.10 -4.21 -19.30
C PRO A 571 14.05 -4.78 -18.24
N PRO A 572 15.16 -5.43 -18.64
CA PRO A 572 16.22 -5.80 -17.73
C PRO A 572 16.83 -4.53 -17.09
N PRO A 573 17.41 -4.62 -15.88
CA PRO A 573 18.04 -3.47 -15.23
C PRO A 573 19.10 -2.82 -16.14
N LYS A 574 19.03 -1.50 -16.31
CA LYS A 574 20.00 -0.74 -17.13
C LYS A 574 21.46 -1.09 -16.84
N LEU A 575 21.81 -1.30 -15.57
CA LEU A 575 23.19 -1.61 -15.19
C LEU A 575 23.67 -2.94 -15.77
N ASP A 576 22.81 -3.96 -15.79
CA ASP A 576 23.13 -5.26 -16.38
C ASP A 576 23.28 -5.15 -17.89
N VAL A 577 22.41 -4.37 -18.55
CA VAL A 577 22.54 -4.06 -19.97
C VAL A 577 23.87 -3.36 -20.24
N LEU A 578 24.25 -2.36 -19.44
CA LEU A 578 25.51 -1.62 -19.59
C LEU A 578 26.74 -2.50 -19.37
N ARG A 579 26.71 -3.39 -18.37
CA ARG A 579 27.78 -4.36 -18.13
C ARG A 579 27.93 -5.30 -19.32
N TYR A 580 26.82 -5.76 -19.89
CA TYR A 580 26.84 -6.60 -21.08
C TYR A 580 27.39 -5.85 -22.30
N LEU A 581 26.93 -4.62 -22.55
CA LEU A 581 27.44 -3.77 -23.62
C LEU A 581 28.95 -3.50 -23.46
N LYS A 582 29.43 -3.25 -22.23
CA LYS A 582 30.87 -3.11 -21.94
C LYS A 582 31.64 -4.39 -22.28
N GLY A 583 31.07 -5.56 -22.01
CA GLY A 583 31.64 -6.84 -22.44
C GLY A 583 31.78 -6.93 -23.97
N LEU A 584 30.72 -6.56 -24.71
CA LEU A 584 30.75 -6.52 -26.18
C LEU A 584 31.80 -5.52 -26.71
N TYR A 585 31.96 -4.37 -26.05
CA TYR A 585 33.00 -3.39 -26.40
C TYR A 585 34.40 -3.96 -26.19
N LEU A 586 34.65 -4.63 -25.05
CA LEU A 586 35.95 -5.25 -24.76
C LEU A 586 36.31 -6.38 -25.73
N GLU A 587 35.31 -7.06 -26.28
CA GLU A 587 35.47 -8.06 -27.34
C GLU A 587 35.63 -7.45 -28.75
N GLY A 588 35.53 -6.12 -28.90
CA GLY A 588 35.62 -5.43 -30.18
C GLY A 588 34.36 -5.56 -31.06
N LEU A 589 33.24 -6.00 -30.49
CA LEU A 589 31.98 -6.22 -31.21
C LEU A 589 31.13 -4.95 -31.37
N ILE A 590 31.37 -3.93 -30.54
CA ILE A 590 30.76 -2.59 -30.66
C ILE A 590 31.82 -1.51 -30.39
N ASP A 591 31.61 -0.31 -30.90
CA ASP A 591 32.50 0.83 -30.64
C ASP A 591 32.14 1.61 -29.37
N TYR A 592 33.07 2.46 -28.92
CA TYR A 592 32.89 3.29 -27.73
C TYR A 592 31.74 4.30 -27.87
N TYR A 593 31.52 4.81 -29.09
CA TYR A 593 30.43 5.75 -29.37
C TYR A 593 29.07 5.11 -29.12
N THR A 594 28.87 3.88 -29.60
CA THR A 594 27.65 3.09 -29.42
C THR A 594 27.39 2.78 -27.95
N LEU A 595 28.44 2.36 -27.21
CA LEU A 595 28.35 2.14 -25.77
C LEU A 595 27.90 3.41 -25.02
N ASN A 596 28.52 4.55 -25.31
CA ASN A 596 28.18 5.82 -24.67
C ASN A 596 26.79 6.32 -25.05
N LYS A 597 26.39 6.18 -26.32
CA LYS A 597 25.07 6.56 -26.80
C LYS A 597 23.98 5.77 -26.08
N LEU A 598 24.11 4.45 -26.00
CA LEU A 598 23.18 3.59 -25.27
C LEU A 598 23.21 3.87 -23.76
N GLY A 599 24.40 4.08 -23.18
CA GLY A 599 24.56 4.43 -21.76
C GLY A 599 23.89 5.75 -21.36
N SER A 600 23.87 6.71 -22.28
CA SER A 600 23.26 8.03 -22.08
C SER A 600 21.73 8.05 -22.27
N THR A 601 21.12 6.92 -22.61
CA THR A 601 19.65 6.82 -22.77
C THR A 601 18.95 7.19 -21.45
N LYS A 602 17.93 8.07 -21.54
CA LYS A 602 17.10 8.45 -20.40
C LYS A 602 16.15 7.30 -20.03
N GLY A 603 16.11 6.92 -18.76
CA GLY A 603 15.33 5.77 -18.29
C GLY A 603 16.05 4.43 -18.55
N GLU A 604 15.28 3.35 -18.70
CA GLU A 604 15.81 2.02 -19.03
C GLU A 604 16.17 1.92 -20.52
N ILE A 605 17.17 1.11 -20.85
CA ILE A 605 17.51 0.79 -22.24
C ILE A 605 16.52 -0.27 -22.72
N THR A 606 15.81 -0.02 -23.80
CA THR A 606 14.79 -0.93 -24.35
C THR A 606 15.37 -1.82 -25.45
N LEU A 607 14.67 -2.91 -25.77
CA LEU A 607 15.04 -3.75 -26.92
C LEU A 607 15.01 -2.97 -28.24
N ASP A 608 14.14 -1.97 -28.36
CA ASP A 608 14.07 -1.11 -29.56
C ASP A 608 15.29 -0.19 -29.66
N ASP A 609 15.81 0.33 -28.53
CA ASP A 609 17.07 1.08 -28.50
C ASP A 609 18.24 0.19 -28.95
N ILE A 610 18.28 -1.06 -28.48
CA ILE A 610 19.28 -2.05 -28.90
C ILE A 610 19.17 -2.33 -30.40
N ARG A 611 17.97 -2.61 -30.92
CA ARG A 611 17.73 -2.89 -32.36
C ARG A 611 18.09 -1.71 -33.25
N ALA A 612 17.89 -0.47 -32.76
CA ALA A 612 18.21 0.73 -33.52
C ALA A 612 19.71 1.04 -33.59
N ASN A 613 20.52 0.52 -32.67
CA ASN A 613 21.95 0.84 -32.57
C ASN A 613 22.88 -0.34 -32.87
N LEU A 614 22.39 -1.58 -32.74
CA LEU A 614 23.17 -2.80 -32.97
C LEU A 614 22.59 -3.61 -34.13
N SER A 615 23.46 -4.18 -34.94
CA SER A 615 23.10 -5.13 -35.99
C SER A 615 23.89 -6.43 -35.82
N SER A 616 23.42 -7.53 -36.41
CA SER A 616 24.13 -8.83 -36.47
C SER A 616 24.39 -9.49 -35.09
N GLU A 617 25.62 -9.93 -34.84
CA GLU A 617 26.01 -10.75 -33.68
C GLU A 617 25.81 -10.06 -32.31
N PRO A 618 26.22 -8.78 -32.11
CA PRO A 618 25.95 -8.06 -30.87
C PRO A 618 24.47 -8.05 -30.49
N LEU A 619 23.60 -7.75 -31.46
CA LEU A 619 22.14 -7.72 -31.29
C LEU A 619 21.63 -9.11 -30.87
N ARG A 620 22.04 -10.17 -31.58
CA ARG A 620 21.62 -11.55 -31.27
C ARG A 620 21.98 -11.96 -29.84
N ARG A 621 23.18 -11.57 -29.38
CA ARG A 621 23.68 -11.90 -28.04
C ARG A 621 22.91 -11.18 -26.95
N ILE A 622 22.83 -9.85 -27.03
CA ILE A 622 22.23 -9.05 -25.97
C ILE A 622 20.70 -9.16 -25.93
N SER A 623 20.04 -9.43 -27.08
CA SER A 623 18.58 -9.60 -27.14
C SER A 623 18.06 -10.68 -26.18
N LYS A 624 18.88 -11.69 -25.87
CA LYS A 624 18.54 -12.75 -24.91
C LYS A 624 18.27 -12.23 -23.50
N LEU A 625 18.83 -11.08 -23.11
CA LEU A 625 18.54 -10.43 -21.83
C LEU A 625 17.12 -9.85 -21.78
N PHE A 626 16.53 -9.54 -22.94
CA PHE A 626 15.22 -8.91 -23.05
C PHE A 626 14.11 -9.93 -23.30
N THR A 627 14.44 -11.08 -23.89
CA THR A 627 13.47 -12.10 -24.27
C THR A 627 13.38 -13.21 -23.22
N SER A 628 12.28 -13.26 -22.47
CA SER A 628 11.94 -14.39 -21.59
C SER A 628 10.99 -15.40 -22.26
N LYS A 629 10.72 -16.54 -21.62
CA LYS A 629 9.76 -17.57 -22.11
C LYS A 629 8.36 -16.99 -22.42
N TYR A 630 7.96 -15.91 -21.76
CA TYR A 630 6.64 -15.29 -21.90
C TYR A 630 6.67 -13.95 -22.66
N HIS A 631 7.81 -13.58 -23.27
CA HIS A 631 7.91 -12.37 -24.08
C HIS A 631 7.07 -12.48 -25.35
N LYS A 632 6.26 -11.44 -25.61
CA LYS A 632 5.55 -11.23 -26.87
C LYS A 632 5.92 -9.85 -27.39
N ASP A 633 6.15 -9.75 -28.69
CA ASP A 633 6.39 -8.45 -29.31
C ASP A 633 5.10 -7.63 -29.29
N LEU A 634 5.22 -6.44 -28.70
CA LEU A 634 4.14 -5.46 -28.60
C LEU A 634 4.32 -4.40 -29.68
N LYS A 635 3.25 -4.16 -30.45
CA LYS A 635 3.13 -3.00 -31.33
C LYS A 635 2.68 -1.82 -30.48
N VAL A 636 3.47 -0.74 -30.51
CA VAL A 636 3.17 0.49 -29.78
C VAL A 636 3.19 1.66 -30.73
N GLU A 637 2.05 2.34 -30.83
CA GLU A 637 1.85 3.47 -31.75
C GLU A 637 1.34 4.68 -30.99
N GLU A 638 1.89 5.86 -31.29
CA GLU A 638 1.33 7.13 -30.84
C GLU A 638 0.55 7.77 -31.99
N ARG A 639 -0.78 7.69 -31.94
CA ARG A 639 -1.65 8.21 -33.01
C ARG A 639 -3.04 8.57 -32.50
N ARG A 640 -3.83 9.25 -33.34
CA ARG A 640 -5.26 9.40 -33.10
C ARG A 640 -5.98 8.06 -33.29
N LEU A 641 -7.15 7.94 -32.65
CA LEU A 641 -8.03 6.79 -32.84
C LEU A 641 -8.48 6.75 -34.31
N GLY A 642 -8.25 5.62 -34.98
CA GLY A 642 -8.75 5.38 -36.34
C GLY A 642 -10.15 4.78 -36.32
N ASP A 643 -10.74 4.56 -37.49
CA ASP A 643 -12.13 4.08 -37.61
C ASP A 643 -12.39 2.78 -36.85
N TRP A 644 -11.45 1.83 -36.91
CA TRP A 644 -11.56 0.57 -36.18
C TRP A 644 -11.52 0.79 -34.66
N ASP A 645 -10.61 1.65 -34.17
CA ASP A 645 -10.53 1.97 -32.74
C ASP A 645 -11.82 2.64 -32.27
N LEU A 646 -12.33 3.59 -33.06
CA LEU A 646 -13.59 4.27 -32.80
C LEU A 646 -14.76 3.28 -32.75
N LYS A 647 -14.83 2.31 -33.68
CA LYS A 647 -15.85 1.25 -33.66
C LYS A 647 -15.79 0.43 -32.37
N LEU A 648 -14.59 0.14 -31.88
CA LEU A 648 -14.38 -0.63 -30.64
C LEU A 648 -14.75 0.16 -29.37
N VAL A 649 -14.29 1.42 -29.25
CA VAL A 649 -14.35 2.15 -27.97
C VAL A 649 -15.50 3.13 -27.86
N THR A 650 -16.13 3.58 -28.96
CA THR A 650 -17.16 4.64 -28.93
C THR A 650 -18.37 4.27 -28.06
N GLY A 651 -18.85 3.02 -28.14
CA GLY A 651 -19.99 2.56 -27.35
C GLY A 651 -19.73 2.61 -25.83
N PRO A 652 -18.70 1.89 -25.34
CA PRO A 652 -18.28 1.95 -23.94
C PRO A 652 -17.94 3.36 -23.46
N LEU A 653 -17.24 4.16 -24.29
CA LEU A 653 -16.87 5.52 -23.93
C LEU A 653 -18.09 6.45 -23.80
N ARG A 654 -19.10 6.34 -24.68
CA ARG A 654 -20.36 7.09 -24.53
C ARG A 654 -21.10 6.72 -23.24
N ARG A 655 -21.12 5.44 -22.88
CA ARG A 655 -21.70 4.99 -21.60
C ARG A 655 -20.94 5.58 -20.42
N PHE A 656 -19.60 5.53 -20.42
CA PHE A 656 -18.77 6.16 -19.41
C PHE A 656 -19.11 7.65 -19.22
N PHE A 657 -19.18 8.41 -20.32
CA PHE A 657 -19.51 9.84 -20.27
C PHE A 657 -20.93 10.11 -19.77
N THR A 658 -21.89 9.30 -20.19
CA THR A 658 -23.29 9.42 -19.78
C THR A 658 -23.44 9.14 -18.29
N GLU A 659 -22.80 8.09 -17.80
CA GLU A 659 -22.88 7.65 -16.41
C GLU A 659 -22.31 8.70 -15.44
N PHE A 660 -21.21 9.34 -15.83
CA PHE A 660 -20.58 10.39 -15.01
C PHE A 660 -21.09 11.81 -15.31
N GLY A 661 -22.09 11.96 -16.19
CA GLY A 661 -22.66 13.26 -16.55
C GLY A 661 -21.62 14.23 -17.14
N LEU A 662 -20.64 13.71 -17.87
CA LEU A 662 -19.55 14.50 -18.45
C LEU A 662 -20.02 15.21 -19.73
N ASP A 663 -19.53 16.42 -19.95
CA ASP A 663 -20.00 17.25 -21.06
C ASP A 663 -19.50 16.79 -22.43
N GLN A 664 -20.23 17.18 -23.47
CA GLN A 664 -19.95 16.81 -24.85
C GLN A 664 -18.66 17.44 -25.39
N ARG A 665 -18.21 18.59 -24.87
CA ARG A 665 -16.97 19.23 -25.31
C ARG A 665 -15.77 18.43 -24.86
N LEU A 666 -15.79 17.96 -23.60
CA LEU A 666 -14.79 17.05 -23.06
C LEU A 666 -14.74 15.74 -23.87
N TYR A 667 -15.90 15.18 -24.23
CA TYR A 667 -15.97 13.98 -25.07
C TYR A 667 -15.25 14.16 -26.41
N GLN A 668 -15.52 15.27 -27.11
CA GLN A 668 -14.84 15.58 -28.37
C GLN A 668 -13.33 15.77 -28.18
N ARG A 669 -12.92 16.52 -27.15
CA ARG A 669 -11.48 16.70 -26.83
C ARG A 669 -10.76 15.37 -26.61
N ILE A 670 -11.41 14.39 -25.96
CA ILE A 670 -10.83 13.05 -25.78
C ILE A 670 -10.68 12.33 -27.12
N LEU A 671 -11.70 12.34 -27.97
CA LEU A 671 -11.63 11.67 -29.28
C LEU A 671 -10.58 12.29 -30.22
N GLU A 672 -10.37 13.60 -30.13
CA GLU A 672 -9.38 14.35 -30.93
C GLU A 672 -7.94 14.21 -30.43
N SER A 673 -7.77 13.68 -29.20
CA SER A 673 -6.47 13.48 -28.57
C SER A 673 -5.65 12.39 -29.26
N LYS A 674 -4.33 12.48 -29.11
CA LYS A 674 -3.44 11.35 -29.43
C LYS A 674 -3.46 10.34 -28.29
N PHE A 675 -3.33 9.07 -28.64
CA PHE A 675 -3.20 7.95 -27.72
C PHE A 675 -1.93 7.19 -28.01
N THR A 676 -1.26 6.75 -26.95
CA THR A 676 -0.36 5.60 -27.03
C THR A 676 -1.22 4.34 -27.00
N ILE A 677 -1.18 3.58 -28.09
CA ILE A 677 -1.95 2.35 -28.29
C ILE A 677 -0.97 1.18 -28.20
N ILE A 678 -1.28 0.23 -27.32
CA ILE A 678 -0.46 -0.96 -27.07
C ILE A 678 -1.30 -2.20 -27.40
N GLU A 679 -0.83 -3.00 -28.35
CA GLU A 679 -1.44 -4.27 -28.73
C GLU A 679 -0.35 -5.30 -29.06
N THR A 680 -0.68 -6.60 -29.10
CA THR A 680 0.30 -7.59 -29.55
C THR A 680 0.52 -7.48 -31.05
N ALA A 681 1.76 -7.64 -31.51
CA ALA A 681 2.09 -7.52 -32.94
C ALA A 681 1.28 -8.49 -33.82
N GLN A 682 1.00 -9.70 -33.30
CA GLN A 682 0.16 -10.68 -33.98
C GLN A 682 -1.30 -10.20 -34.12
N ALA A 683 -1.87 -9.59 -33.08
CA ALA A 683 -3.23 -9.05 -33.13
C ALA A 683 -3.32 -7.84 -34.08
N ALA A 684 -2.30 -6.99 -34.10
CA ALA A 684 -2.20 -5.87 -35.03
C ALA A 684 -2.18 -6.35 -36.49
N ALA A 685 -1.31 -7.31 -36.82
CA ALA A 685 -1.20 -7.86 -38.17
C ALA A 685 -2.52 -8.51 -38.63
N LYS A 686 -3.19 -9.27 -37.76
CA LYS A 686 -4.49 -9.86 -38.06
C LYS A 686 -5.58 -8.79 -38.32
N ARG A 687 -5.54 -7.67 -37.60
CA ARG A 687 -6.46 -6.54 -37.84
C ARG A 687 -6.21 -5.90 -39.20
N GLU A 688 -4.96 -5.62 -39.53
CA GLU A 688 -4.60 -5.00 -40.82
C GLU A 688 -5.09 -5.85 -41.99
N GLN A 689 -4.89 -7.17 -41.92
CA GLN A 689 -5.44 -8.12 -42.90
C GLN A 689 -6.97 -8.10 -42.99
N ASN A 690 -7.66 -8.00 -41.85
CA ASN A 690 -9.13 -7.96 -41.83
C ASN A 690 -9.69 -6.63 -42.38
N VAL A 691 -9.01 -5.50 -42.14
CA VAL A 691 -9.41 -4.20 -42.69
C VAL A 691 -9.22 -4.19 -44.21
N GLU A 692 -8.08 -4.69 -44.70
CA GLU A 692 -7.84 -4.84 -46.15
C GLU A 692 -8.88 -5.75 -46.82
N ALA A 693 -9.37 -6.79 -46.13
CA ALA A 693 -10.40 -7.68 -46.63
C ALA A 693 -11.83 -7.12 -46.56
N GLU A 694 -12.10 -6.10 -45.73
CA GLU A 694 -13.39 -5.39 -45.69
C GLU A 694 -13.44 -4.23 -46.70
N GLU A 695 -12.28 -3.72 -47.13
CA GLU A 695 -12.14 -2.61 -48.09
C GLU A 695 -11.94 -3.05 -49.56
N GLY A 696 -11.57 -4.32 -49.80
CA GLY A 696 -11.44 -4.93 -51.13
C GLY A 696 -12.64 -5.78 -51.52
#